data_AF-A0A1I8PIS1-F1
#
_entry.id   AF-A0A1I8PIS1-F1
#
_cell.length_a   1.000
_cell.length_b   1.000
_cell.length_c   1.000
_cell.angle_alpha   90.00
_cell.angle_beta   90.00
_cell.angle_gamma   90.00
#
_symmetry.space_group_name_H-M   'P 1'
#
loop_
_entity.id
_entity.type
_entity.pdbx_description
1 polymer ?
#
loop_
_entity_poly.entity_id
_entity_poly.type
_entity_poly.pdbx_seq_one_letter_code
_entity_poly.pdbx_strand_id
1 'polypeptide(L)'
;MINAHNGDPEQTLLKLMNLTVFLHTYPQKPKSNQSTANNIASECEHISDWFIKSISKYPRLLVKVLKFYIECIVTNPIRTWKNEQIQKALEYAAKYDAALFTKCNESCVEFLCEAVYADEVMIRSRVIDLISKILQMESQVDWQMFRHEVSNIPREIYLIKELIDSLQDQNNNIKLKSVQALHVALTKGSPNARKILTECLQYTQFCDISVVLPDEPRLGKNEIRYEKPNAQEAKYSFEGHGVIQLSFLNLPSYIYTHLYQSPLSYIRRAGVMLMEQLVKLNPLIIFNTNFVTETSRLVNEPTALVRKQTLLSIDSILDCYPNCYPVIWVWCKILTPMLQDGDAKNIDVAMECFRSRVLANLKSIEQTNKAEHFMPWAIIKTLLSTQSRFYLQNCFHLALQQRMISPQMVSIVESHLLTSNSTEAWIILNFISSKMKCKEPDALLHQFLTLQSWNKEQNMLIAVEVLASCIKDFSHTALNHAFNHILAKIKQGSLLPAIIGKAFDFLVLITNRSHTTGKSKNASIDPATSMQWMIELHQHLEHEILDGIQYFPENRDTFISHLFAYSEVNLQTRIRPNQTVILFLHKYMNECIRLREIEMDSDNARIFNCIIQITGRLSLRDGSVASTTCSLYANILAINDQPPIVNTIIVSLTDLCKKHTQIVERIVERVLRKLKSPYDVNRLETFKCFEKLVLQDQIKLRGSLLLALLAALLDECDDLAKRAADFFAEFLSKKNPTLFQKCLIECPFVFNEYKNFDGLDSFSETSIKSPLKGESQRKRRQQLYKHLMEDMDDINMILYFGQLKLISEKSKLDPLIKEPEGIALVKDVLYILKKVCQLTKEQKQNSENNEADNKEEDAMAEMNELTNEGNNEGKSNANNGGNKNPSTTGPGRGRRKRELTMPEAMTLLEKSLIFIPTIYQNVKIHDTSVEASFDDLCKALYKRFPNLVDYAQPAEFWNKYRKSKVATGKKVPKRKTPKKKKRRVNKDSENEDSNEEDNDEEDDDDVDGAESSKSNESDTDDEVLLCKKSRLQKTTDAAFTHSQLSMDYIFKPNL
;
A
#
# COMPACT_ATOMS: atom_id res chain seq x y z
N MET A 1 82.55 -7.05 18.87
CA MET A 1 81.74 -7.06 20.09
C MET A 1 81.47 -5.63 20.55
N ILE A 2 80.36 -5.01 20.15
CA ILE A 2 79.85 -3.77 20.78
C ILE A 2 78.32 -3.84 20.66
N ASN A 3 77.64 -4.08 21.79
CA ASN A 3 76.22 -3.74 22.09
C ASN A 3 75.62 -4.69 23.15
N ALA A 4 76.23 -4.75 24.34
CA ALA A 4 75.63 -5.40 25.51
C ALA A 4 74.71 -4.45 26.32
N HIS A 5 74.51 -3.20 25.86
CA HIS A 5 73.70 -2.17 26.53
C HIS A 5 72.41 -1.76 25.81
N ASN A 6 72.18 -2.25 24.59
CA ASN A 6 70.93 -2.03 23.88
C ASN A 6 70.11 -3.32 24.03
N GLY A 7 68.95 -3.22 24.68
CA GLY A 7 68.01 -4.35 24.82
C GLY A 7 67.62 -4.95 23.46
N ASP A 8 66.90 -6.06 23.49
CA ASP A 8 66.41 -6.73 22.28
C ASP A 8 65.79 -5.70 21.29
N PRO A 9 66.31 -5.59 20.05
CA PRO A 9 65.82 -4.61 19.08
C PRO A 9 64.33 -4.78 18.79
N GLU A 10 63.79 -5.99 18.92
CA GLU A 10 62.35 -6.25 18.85
C GLU A 10 61.59 -5.54 19.98
N GLN A 11 62.02 -5.73 21.23
CA GLN A 11 61.44 -5.06 22.39
C GLN A 11 61.57 -3.53 22.32
N THR A 12 62.66 -3.03 21.74
CA THR A 12 62.89 -1.60 21.56
C THR A 12 61.93 -1.00 20.54
N LEU A 13 61.71 -1.66 19.40
CA LEU A 13 60.77 -1.21 18.37
C LEU A 13 59.30 -1.33 18.83
N LEU A 14 58.95 -2.38 19.56
CA LEU A 14 57.62 -2.51 20.18
C LEU A 14 57.38 -1.41 21.21
N LYS A 15 58.37 -1.10 22.05
CA LYS A 15 58.30 0.01 23.00
C LYS A 15 58.16 1.35 22.30
N LEU A 16 58.88 1.56 21.19
CA LEU A 16 58.77 2.76 20.38
C LEU A 16 57.38 2.90 19.75
N MET A 17 56.83 1.82 19.16
CA MET A 17 55.47 1.81 18.62
C MET A 17 54.46 2.18 19.72
N ASN A 18 54.53 1.52 20.88
CA ASN A 18 53.65 1.80 22.03
C ASN A 18 53.71 3.26 22.50
N LEU A 19 54.90 3.87 22.56
CA LEU A 19 55.06 5.27 22.94
C LEU A 19 54.56 6.26 21.87
N THR A 20 54.52 5.83 20.61
CA THR A 20 54.19 6.68 19.46
C THR A 20 52.80 6.42 18.86
N VAL A 21 52.00 5.50 19.41
CA VAL A 21 50.63 5.18 18.92
C VAL A 21 49.78 6.44 18.77
N PHE A 22 49.82 7.37 19.74
CA PHE A 22 49.06 8.63 19.68
C PHE A 22 49.45 9.53 18.49
N LEU A 23 50.72 9.48 18.06
CA LEU A 23 51.20 10.29 16.94
C LEU A 23 50.56 9.88 15.61
N HIS A 24 50.08 8.64 15.50
CA HIS A 24 49.36 8.13 14.33
C HIS A 24 47.91 8.68 14.22
N THR A 25 47.45 9.49 15.17
CA THR A 25 46.13 10.13 15.10
C THR A 25 46.20 11.56 14.52
N TYR A 26 47.41 12.08 14.28
CA TYR A 26 47.63 13.43 13.75
C TYR A 26 47.82 13.42 12.23
N PRO A 27 47.37 14.48 11.53
CA PRO A 27 47.56 14.60 10.07
C PRO A 27 49.03 14.86 9.71
N GLN A 28 49.46 14.41 8.52
CA GLN A 28 50.83 14.54 8.02
C GLN A 28 51.36 16.00 7.90
N LYS A 29 50.49 17.03 7.93
CA LYS A 29 50.89 18.45 7.98
C LYS A 29 49.89 19.31 8.79
N PRO A 30 50.32 20.25 9.64
CA PRO A 30 49.46 21.32 10.10
C PRO A 30 49.20 22.30 8.95
N LYS A 31 47.94 22.71 8.73
CA LYS A 31 47.61 23.86 7.88
C LYS A 31 48.12 25.13 8.58
N SER A 32 49.35 25.56 8.30
CA SER A 32 49.87 26.82 8.86
C SER A 32 49.32 28.02 8.07
N ASN A 33 48.20 28.56 8.52
CA ASN A 33 47.86 29.97 8.26
C ASN A 33 48.66 30.83 9.24
N GLN A 34 49.93 31.09 8.95
CA GLN A 34 50.66 32.26 9.43
C GLN A 34 52.03 32.33 8.77
N SER A 35 52.15 33.28 7.85
CA SER A 35 53.41 33.82 7.37
C SER A 35 54.12 34.54 8.52
N THR A 36 55.19 33.95 9.07
CA THR A 36 56.46 34.60 9.48
C THR A 36 57.21 33.69 10.44
N ALA A 37 58.29 33.07 9.95
CA ALA A 37 59.60 32.96 10.62
C ALA A 37 60.46 31.92 9.91
N ASN A 38 61.71 32.31 9.67
CA ASN A 38 62.70 31.63 8.87
C ASN A 38 63.16 30.26 9.41
N ASN A 39 63.62 29.44 8.47
CA ASN A 39 64.67 28.44 8.60
C ASN A 39 64.46 27.32 9.64
N ILE A 40 63.76 26.26 9.23
CA ILE A 40 64.22 24.85 9.23
C ILE A 40 63.32 24.11 8.22
N ALA A 41 63.81 23.96 7.00
CA ALA A 41 63.23 23.06 6.02
C ALA A 41 63.72 21.63 6.29
N SER A 42 63.38 21.07 7.45
CA SER A 42 63.44 19.62 7.65
C SER A 42 62.06 19.06 7.38
N GLU A 43 61.94 18.25 6.33
CA GLU A 43 60.80 17.37 6.11
C GLU A 43 60.54 16.57 7.39
N CYS A 44 59.60 17.02 8.23
CA CYS A 44 59.16 16.22 9.36
C CYS A 44 58.36 15.04 8.80
N GLU A 45 59.05 13.91 8.66
CA GLU A 45 58.45 12.65 8.26
C GLU A 45 57.45 12.20 9.32
N HIS A 46 56.22 11.87 8.90
CA HIS A 46 55.23 11.32 9.81
C HIS A 46 55.71 9.97 10.35
N ILE A 47 55.40 9.67 11.61
CA ILE A 47 55.87 8.45 12.28
C ILE A 47 55.55 7.17 11.48
N SER A 48 54.42 7.16 10.77
CA SER A 48 54.05 6.02 9.91
C SER A 48 54.97 5.82 8.72
N ASP A 49 55.43 6.91 8.11
CA ASP A 49 56.31 6.84 6.95
C ASP A 49 57.69 6.35 7.38
N TRP A 50 58.14 6.75 8.58
CA TRP A 50 59.37 6.23 9.18
C TRP A 50 59.30 4.70 9.41
N PHE A 51 58.21 4.20 9.97
CA PHE A 51 58.00 2.75 10.14
C PHE A 51 57.97 2.02 8.79
N ILE A 52 57.29 2.57 7.77
CA ILE A 52 57.20 1.99 6.42
C ILE A 52 58.55 1.99 5.67
N LYS A 53 59.36 3.05 5.82
CA LYS A 53 60.73 3.09 5.28
C LYS A 53 61.65 2.11 6.00
N SER A 54 61.45 1.91 7.29
CA SER A 54 62.25 0.98 8.11
C SER A 54 62.04 -0.49 7.73
N ILE A 55 60.92 -0.85 7.09
CA ILE A 55 60.68 -2.19 6.51
C ILE A 55 61.82 -2.60 5.58
N SER A 56 62.34 -1.67 4.77
CA SER A 56 63.43 -1.95 3.82
C SER A 56 64.77 -2.27 4.50
N LYS A 57 64.93 -1.94 5.79
CA LYS A 57 66.16 -2.22 6.56
C LYS A 57 66.01 -3.41 7.52
N TYR A 58 64.84 -3.61 8.12
CA TYR A 58 64.60 -4.64 9.13
C TYR A 58 63.25 -5.37 8.94
N PRO A 59 63.02 -6.06 7.81
CA PRO A 59 61.70 -6.57 7.44
C PRO A 59 61.10 -7.54 8.47
N ARG A 60 61.87 -8.53 8.95
CA ARG A 60 61.38 -9.54 9.91
C ARG A 60 60.95 -8.97 11.26
N LEU A 61 61.66 -7.94 11.74
CA LEU A 61 61.32 -7.28 13.00
C LEU A 61 60.08 -6.39 12.82
N LEU A 62 59.98 -5.67 11.71
CA LEU A 62 58.85 -4.77 11.45
C LEU A 62 57.55 -5.52 11.15
N VAL A 63 57.59 -6.72 10.56
CA VAL A 63 56.38 -7.56 10.39
C VAL A 63 55.69 -7.79 11.73
N LYS A 64 56.43 -8.20 12.77
CA LYS A 64 55.87 -8.42 14.11
C LYS A 64 55.36 -7.13 14.75
N VAL A 65 56.13 -6.04 14.65
CA VAL A 65 55.78 -4.74 15.27
C VAL A 65 54.53 -4.13 14.62
N LEU A 66 54.40 -4.20 13.30
CA LEU A 66 53.26 -3.66 12.56
C LEU A 66 52.02 -4.56 12.70
N LYS A 67 52.16 -5.90 12.69
CA LYS A 67 51.06 -6.82 13.03
C LYS A 67 50.53 -6.53 14.44
N PHE A 68 51.42 -6.37 15.42
CA PHE A 68 51.05 -6.01 16.79
C PHE A 68 50.28 -4.69 16.87
N TYR A 69 50.68 -3.66 16.09
CA TYR A 69 49.91 -2.41 16.02
C TYR A 69 48.49 -2.65 15.49
N ILE A 70 48.35 -3.39 14.39
CA ILE A 70 47.05 -3.68 13.76
C ILE A 70 46.14 -4.44 14.74
N GLU A 71 46.67 -5.50 15.37
CA GLU A 71 45.96 -6.29 16.38
C GLU A 71 45.51 -5.42 17.56
N CYS A 72 46.39 -4.53 18.06
CA CYS A 72 46.06 -3.63 19.17
C CYS A 72 44.96 -2.63 18.82
N ILE A 73 45.01 -2.02 17.63
CA ILE A 73 43.99 -1.05 17.20
C ILE A 73 42.62 -1.71 17.04
N VAL A 74 42.59 -2.99 16.62
CA VAL A 74 41.36 -3.76 16.46
C VAL A 74 40.81 -4.25 17.80
N THR A 75 41.65 -4.91 18.62
CA THR A 75 41.23 -5.61 19.85
C THR A 75 41.18 -4.73 21.10
N ASN A 76 42.12 -3.77 21.24
CA ASN A 76 42.31 -3.03 22.49
C ASN A 76 42.51 -1.53 22.24
N PRO A 77 41.42 -0.81 21.89
CA PRO A 77 41.51 0.62 21.62
C PRO A 77 41.83 1.39 22.89
N ILE A 78 42.53 2.49 22.72
CA ILE A 78 42.78 3.42 23.83
C ILE A 78 41.46 4.11 24.18
N ARG A 79 40.94 3.84 25.40
CA ARG A 79 39.62 4.33 25.88
C ARG A 79 39.42 5.85 25.80
N THR A 80 40.50 6.63 25.72
CA THR A 80 40.47 8.09 25.66
C THR A 80 40.28 8.65 24.24
N TRP A 81 40.32 7.81 23.20
CA TRP A 81 40.22 8.27 21.82
C TRP A 81 38.79 8.55 21.37
N LYS A 82 38.62 9.65 20.62
CA LYS A 82 37.37 9.95 19.90
C LYS A 82 37.26 9.08 18.64
N ASN A 83 36.04 8.90 18.12
CA ASN A 83 35.78 8.13 16.90
C ASN A 83 36.65 8.56 15.70
N GLU A 84 36.87 9.86 15.50
CA GLU A 84 37.75 10.37 14.43
C GLU A 84 39.20 9.89 14.56
N GLN A 85 39.72 9.80 15.79
CA GLN A 85 41.08 9.35 16.05
C GLN A 85 41.21 7.84 15.81
N ILE A 86 40.19 7.06 16.20
CA ILE A 86 40.11 5.63 15.91
C ILE A 86 40.07 5.40 14.39
N GLN A 87 39.27 6.19 13.67
CA GLN A 87 39.17 6.08 12.22
C GLN A 87 40.52 6.38 11.53
N LYS A 88 41.24 7.42 11.95
CA LYS A 88 42.60 7.69 11.45
C LYS A 88 43.58 6.58 11.80
N ALA A 89 43.54 6.05 13.02
CA ALA A 89 44.42 4.96 13.41
C ALA A 89 44.19 3.70 12.55
N LEU A 90 42.94 3.40 12.21
CA LEU A 90 42.56 2.33 11.29
C LEU A 90 42.99 2.60 9.84
N GLU A 91 43.06 3.87 9.39
CA GLU A 91 43.64 4.22 8.08
C GLU A 91 45.13 3.91 8.03
N TYR A 92 45.87 4.25 9.09
CA TYR A 92 47.28 3.88 9.18
C TYR A 92 47.48 2.37 9.35
N ALA A 93 46.57 1.66 10.03
CA ALA A 93 46.59 0.21 10.08
C ALA A 93 46.43 -0.41 8.68
N ALA A 94 45.51 0.09 7.86
CA ALA A 94 45.38 -0.34 6.46
C ALA A 94 46.64 0.00 5.64
N LYS A 95 47.24 1.17 5.87
CA LYS A 95 48.50 1.58 5.22
C LYS A 95 49.67 0.68 5.60
N TYR A 96 49.73 0.22 6.85
CA TYR A 96 50.72 -0.75 7.30
C TYR A 96 50.51 -2.13 6.69
N ASP A 97 49.27 -2.64 6.67
CA ASP A 97 48.96 -3.90 6.01
C ASP A 97 49.30 -3.86 4.51
N ALA A 98 48.98 -2.78 3.81
CA ALA A 98 49.39 -2.59 2.41
C ALA A 98 50.92 -2.60 2.23
N ALA A 99 51.66 -1.93 3.11
CA ALA A 99 53.13 -1.90 3.06
C ALA A 99 53.76 -3.26 3.38
N LEU A 100 53.21 -4.00 4.36
CA LEU A 100 53.62 -5.37 4.69
C LEU A 100 53.36 -6.31 3.51
N PHE A 101 52.21 -6.18 2.85
CA PHE A 101 51.88 -7.02 1.71
C PHE A 101 52.79 -6.75 0.52
N THR A 102 53.01 -5.48 0.17
CA THR A 102 53.87 -5.11 -0.96
C THR A 102 55.32 -5.51 -0.76
N LYS A 103 55.90 -5.23 0.43
CA LYS A 103 57.34 -5.39 0.67
C LYS A 103 57.75 -6.71 1.31
N CYS A 104 56.82 -7.41 1.97
CA CYS A 104 57.12 -8.60 2.77
C CYS A 104 56.23 -9.80 2.44
N ASN A 105 55.27 -9.68 1.52
CA ASN A 105 54.30 -10.74 1.19
C ASN A 105 53.54 -11.27 2.43
N GLU A 106 53.31 -10.40 3.41
CA GLU A 106 52.64 -10.71 4.68
C GLU A 106 51.40 -9.82 4.83
N SER A 107 50.29 -10.38 5.31
CA SER A 107 49.05 -9.63 5.51
C SER A 107 48.32 -10.08 6.75
N CYS A 108 47.48 -9.20 7.29
CA CYS A 108 46.66 -9.47 8.49
C CYS A 108 45.32 -10.14 8.17
N VAL A 109 45.08 -10.58 6.92
CA VAL A 109 43.79 -11.15 6.50
C VAL A 109 43.35 -12.33 7.36
N GLU A 110 44.27 -13.24 7.71
CA GLU A 110 43.96 -14.41 8.56
C GLU A 110 43.39 -13.97 9.93
N PHE A 111 44.09 -13.04 10.60
CA PHE A 111 43.62 -12.43 11.85
C PHE A 111 42.27 -11.72 11.68
N LEU A 112 42.06 -11.00 10.59
CA LEU A 112 40.78 -10.30 10.35
C LEU A 112 39.64 -11.29 10.14
N CYS A 113 39.85 -12.38 9.38
CA CYS A 113 38.86 -13.43 9.17
C CYS A 113 38.43 -14.09 10.49
N GLU A 114 39.34 -14.29 11.43
CA GLU A 114 39.00 -14.78 12.77
C GLU A 114 38.26 -13.71 13.60
N ALA A 115 38.76 -12.47 13.57
CA ALA A 115 38.24 -11.38 14.39
C ALA A 115 36.84 -10.88 13.97
N VAL A 116 36.39 -11.16 12.73
CA VAL A 116 35.00 -10.91 12.29
C VAL A 116 33.99 -11.69 13.14
N TYR A 117 34.37 -12.83 13.74
CA TYR A 117 33.50 -13.66 14.56
C TYR A 117 33.67 -13.46 16.07
N ALA A 118 34.39 -12.42 16.49
CA ALA A 118 34.59 -12.13 17.91
C ALA A 118 33.26 -11.86 18.64
N ASP A 119 33.14 -12.31 19.89
CA ASP A 119 31.95 -12.07 20.74
C ASP A 119 31.69 -10.56 20.96
N GLU A 120 32.76 -9.76 21.01
CA GLU A 120 32.67 -8.33 21.19
C GLU A 120 32.30 -7.60 19.87
N VAL A 121 31.10 -7.03 19.84
CA VAL A 121 30.59 -6.22 18.72
C VAL A 121 31.55 -5.10 18.31
N MET A 122 32.23 -4.48 19.27
CA MET A 122 33.17 -3.39 18.99
C MET A 122 34.40 -3.86 18.22
N ILE A 123 34.88 -5.09 18.45
CA ILE A 123 35.99 -5.69 17.70
C ILE A 123 35.53 -5.94 16.27
N ARG A 124 34.41 -6.66 16.09
CA ARG A 124 33.82 -6.94 14.76
C ARG A 124 33.59 -5.67 13.95
N SER A 125 33.09 -4.62 14.61
CA SER A 125 32.88 -3.32 13.96
C SER A 125 34.17 -2.71 13.44
N ARG A 126 35.28 -2.76 14.19
CA ARG A 126 36.57 -2.20 13.75
C ARG A 126 37.22 -3.06 12.69
N VAL A 127 37.03 -4.38 12.75
CA VAL A 127 37.47 -5.30 11.71
C VAL A 127 36.83 -4.92 10.39
N ILE A 128 35.51 -4.74 10.33
CA ILE A 128 34.80 -4.33 9.10
C ILE A 128 35.29 -2.96 8.59
N ASP A 129 35.49 -1.98 9.49
CA ASP A 129 36.03 -0.67 9.12
C ASP A 129 37.45 -0.77 8.52
N LEU A 130 38.29 -1.66 9.07
CA LEU A 130 39.63 -1.94 8.57
C LEU A 130 39.58 -2.65 7.21
N ILE A 131 38.74 -3.69 7.07
CA ILE A 131 38.52 -4.41 5.82
C ILE A 131 38.08 -3.42 4.71
N SER A 132 37.12 -2.54 5.01
CA SER A 132 36.63 -1.53 4.08
C SER A 132 37.77 -0.63 3.55
N LYS A 133 38.74 -0.27 4.41
CA LYS A 133 39.89 0.54 4.02
C LYS A 133 40.93 -0.25 3.23
N ILE A 134 41.22 -1.49 3.63
CA ILE A 134 42.14 -2.37 2.90
C ILE A 134 41.63 -2.55 1.46
N LEU A 135 40.33 -2.79 1.27
CA LEU A 135 39.73 -2.94 -0.06
C LEU A 135 39.76 -1.67 -0.92
N GLN A 136 39.97 -0.48 -0.33
CA GLN A 136 40.13 0.79 -1.06
C GLN A 136 41.59 1.06 -1.45
N MET A 137 42.56 0.48 -0.74
CA MET A 137 43.97 0.71 -1.00
C MET A 137 44.48 -0.19 -2.12
N GLU A 138 45.22 0.39 -3.06
CA GLU A 138 45.92 -0.38 -4.07
C GLU A 138 47.22 -0.93 -3.48
N SER A 139 47.39 -2.25 -3.59
CA SER A 139 48.57 -2.96 -3.10
C SER A 139 48.88 -4.14 -4.01
N GLN A 140 50.12 -4.24 -4.47
CA GLN A 140 50.63 -5.40 -5.21
C GLN A 140 51.96 -5.82 -4.59
N VAL A 141 52.27 -7.12 -4.63
CA VAL A 141 53.55 -7.64 -4.14
C VAL A 141 54.66 -7.26 -5.13
N ASP A 142 55.81 -6.79 -4.63
CA ASP A 142 56.97 -6.49 -5.48
C ASP A 142 57.53 -7.80 -6.08
N TRP A 143 57.13 -8.05 -7.34
CA TRP A 143 57.30 -9.28 -8.12
C TRP A 143 58.72 -9.81 -8.30
N GLN A 144 59.77 -9.15 -7.80
CA GLN A 144 61.16 -9.59 -8.00
C GLN A 144 61.71 -10.46 -6.88
N MET A 145 61.21 -10.34 -5.64
CA MET A 145 61.76 -11.07 -4.48
C MET A 145 60.97 -12.30 -4.04
N PHE A 146 59.65 -12.37 -4.27
CA PHE A 146 58.77 -13.37 -3.64
C PHE A 146 58.02 -14.30 -4.61
N ARG A 147 58.44 -14.40 -5.89
CA ARG A 147 57.69 -15.08 -6.98
C ARG A 147 57.19 -16.50 -6.69
N HIS A 148 57.80 -17.23 -5.75
CA HIS A 148 57.46 -18.61 -5.41
C HIS A 148 56.69 -18.75 -4.08
N GLU A 149 56.48 -17.66 -3.34
CA GLU A 149 55.84 -17.64 -2.01
C GLU A 149 54.51 -16.86 -2.00
N VAL A 150 54.15 -16.17 -3.09
CA VAL A 150 52.88 -15.44 -3.21
C VAL A 150 51.75 -16.42 -3.50
N SER A 151 50.71 -16.42 -2.66
CA SER A 151 49.46 -17.14 -2.93
C SER A 151 48.88 -16.70 -4.27
N ASN A 152 48.48 -17.65 -5.11
CA ASN A 152 47.78 -17.33 -6.36
C ASN A 152 46.38 -16.75 -6.13
N ILE A 153 45.80 -16.97 -4.95
CA ILE A 153 44.50 -16.45 -4.54
C ILE A 153 44.69 -15.02 -3.99
N PRO A 154 44.08 -13.99 -4.61
CA PRO A 154 44.06 -12.63 -4.08
C PRO A 154 43.48 -12.57 -2.67
N ARG A 155 44.15 -11.82 -1.78
CA ARG A 155 43.75 -11.67 -0.38
C ARG A 155 42.37 -11.01 -0.20
N GLU A 156 41.97 -10.19 -1.16
CA GLU A 156 40.69 -9.48 -1.18
C GLU A 156 39.50 -10.44 -1.26
N ILE A 157 39.67 -11.66 -1.79
CA ILE A 157 38.60 -12.67 -1.89
C ILE A 157 38.09 -13.06 -0.50
N TYR A 158 38.99 -13.37 0.42
CA TYR A 158 38.63 -13.73 1.79
C TYR A 158 37.95 -12.56 2.49
N LEU A 159 38.46 -11.33 2.29
CA LEU A 159 37.88 -10.13 2.88
C LEU A 159 36.47 -9.82 2.36
N ILE A 160 36.22 -9.95 1.06
CA ILE A 160 34.89 -9.72 0.48
C ILE A 160 33.91 -10.81 0.94
N LYS A 161 34.35 -12.07 1.03
CA LYS A 161 33.53 -13.17 1.56
C LYS A 161 33.04 -12.84 2.98
N GLU A 162 33.96 -12.47 3.87
CA GLU A 162 33.59 -12.16 5.26
C GLU A 162 32.69 -10.90 5.36
N LEU A 163 32.83 -9.91 4.47
CA LEU A 163 31.89 -8.79 4.39
C LEU A 163 30.47 -9.22 3.99
N ILE A 164 30.34 -10.14 3.03
CA ILE A 164 29.03 -10.67 2.59
C ILE A 164 28.40 -11.50 3.71
N ASP A 165 29.17 -12.39 4.34
CA ASP A 165 28.68 -13.26 5.41
C ASP A 165 28.26 -12.42 6.64
N SER A 166 28.96 -11.31 6.93
CA SER A 166 28.61 -10.36 7.99
C SER A 166 27.28 -9.63 7.80
N LEU A 167 26.64 -9.71 6.62
CA LEU A 167 25.27 -9.20 6.41
C LEU A 167 24.23 -9.95 7.25
N GLN A 168 24.55 -11.18 7.65
CA GLN A 168 23.68 -12.05 8.45
C GLN A 168 23.87 -11.86 9.96
N ASP A 169 24.76 -10.96 10.39
CA ASP A 169 25.10 -10.76 11.80
C ASP A 169 23.86 -10.43 12.65
N GLN A 170 23.82 -10.84 13.92
CA GLN A 170 22.68 -10.49 14.79
C GLN A 170 22.62 -8.99 15.11
N ASN A 171 23.77 -8.29 15.06
CA ASN A 171 23.90 -6.90 15.40
C ASN A 171 23.68 -5.98 14.18
N ASN A 172 22.72 -5.09 14.30
CA ASN A 172 22.34 -4.15 13.23
C ASN A 172 23.45 -3.17 12.82
N ASN A 173 24.34 -2.77 13.74
CA ASN A 173 25.46 -1.88 13.42
C ASN A 173 26.51 -2.59 12.56
N ILE A 174 26.74 -3.87 12.82
CA ILE A 174 27.62 -4.72 12.01
C ILE A 174 27.05 -4.86 10.60
N LYS A 175 25.78 -5.23 10.47
CA LYS A 175 25.10 -5.29 9.16
C LYS A 175 25.25 -3.99 8.38
N LEU A 176 24.95 -2.84 9.02
CA LEU A 176 25.06 -1.53 8.38
C LEU A 176 26.47 -1.27 7.85
N LYS A 177 27.49 -1.48 8.69
CA LYS A 177 28.89 -1.28 8.30
C LYS A 177 29.33 -2.23 7.21
N SER A 178 28.89 -3.49 7.23
CA SER A 178 29.19 -4.47 6.18
C SER A 178 28.59 -4.06 4.84
N VAL A 179 27.33 -3.63 4.81
CA VAL A 179 26.67 -3.11 3.60
C VAL A 179 27.38 -1.88 3.06
N GLN A 180 27.71 -0.93 3.94
CA GLN A 180 28.44 0.29 3.56
C GLN A 180 29.83 -0.04 3.02
N ALA A 181 30.56 -0.94 3.68
CA ALA A 181 31.87 -1.40 3.24
C ALA A 181 31.81 -2.06 1.86
N LEU A 182 30.82 -2.93 1.62
CA LEU A 182 30.61 -3.59 0.33
C LEU A 182 30.22 -2.59 -0.77
N HIS A 183 29.33 -1.64 -0.47
CA HIS A 183 28.95 -0.59 -1.40
C HIS A 183 30.13 0.33 -1.76
N VAL A 184 30.96 0.68 -0.78
CA VAL A 184 32.20 1.46 -1.00
C VAL A 184 33.21 0.64 -1.80
N ALA A 185 33.37 -0.66 -1.55
CA ALA A 185 34.27 -1.51 -2.32
C ALA A 185 33.84 -1.62 -3.80
N LEU A 186 32.54 -1.66 -4.08
CA LEU A 186 32.00 -1.64 -5.45
C LEU A 186 32.24 -0.30 -6.16
N THR A 187 32.03 0.81 -5.48
CA THR A 187 32.03 2.15 -6.11
C THR A 187 33.40 2.84 -6.09
N LYS A 188 34.14 2.71 -4.98
CA LYS A 188 35.41 3.40 -4.68
C LYS A 188 36.55 2.45 -4.29
N GLY A 189 36.37 1.14 -4.42
CA GLY A 189 37.40 0.15 -4.10
C GLY A 189 38.61 0.20 -5.04
N SER A 190 39.69 -0.49 -4.65
CA SER A 190 40.88 -0.66 -5.47
C SER A 190 40.54 -1.33 -6.81
N PRO A 191 41.38 -1.16 -7.87
CA PRO A 191 41.14 -1.82 -9.15
C PRO A 191 40.95 -3.34 -9.02
N ASN A 192 41.72 -3.98 -8.14
CA ASN A 192 41.63 -5.42 -7.89
C ASN A 192 40.32 -5.80 -7.19
N ALA A 193 39.94 -5.09 -6.12
CA ALA A 193 38.70 -5.35 -5.40
C ALA A 193 37.46 -5.19 -6.29
N ARG A 194 37.41 -4.11 -7.09
CA ARG A 194 36.31 -3.88 -8.05
C ARG A 194 36.27 -4.94 -9.15
N LYS A 195 37.43 -5.37 -9.65
CA LYS A 195 37.53 -6.44 -10.66
C LYS A 195 36.96 -7.75 -10.12
N ILE A 196 37.36 -8.16 -8.91
CA ILE A 196 36.85 -9.37 -8.25
C ILE A 196 35.34 -9.30 -8.06
N LEU A 197 34.84 -8.20 -7.46
CA LEU A 197 33.40 -7.99 -7.24
C LEU A 197 32.60 -8.03 -8.55
N THR A 198 33.09 -7.36 -9.59
CA THR A 198 32.41 -7.26 -10.89
C THR A 198 32.37 -8.60 -11.61
N GLU A 199 33.51 -9.29 -11.75
CA GLU A 199 33.58 -10.59 -12.42
C GLU A 199 32.76 -11.65 -11.66
N CYS A 200 32.85 -11.70 -10.33
CA CYS A 200 32.02 -12.61 -9.53
C CYS A 200 30.53 -12.35 -9.73
N LEU A 201 30.08 -11.10 -9.63
CA LEU A 201 28.66 -10.77 -9.81
C LEU A 201 28.17 -11.02 -11.23
N GLN A 202 28.94 -10.63 -12.24
CA GLN A 202 28.58 -10.76 -13.65
C GLN A 202 28.40 -12.22 -14.08
N TYR A 203 29.24 -13.12 -13.56
CA TYR A 203 29.19 -14.55 -13.90
C TYR A 203 28.32 -15.39 -12.95
N THR A 204 27.78 -14.79 -11.88
CA THR A 204 26.87 -15.51 -10.97
C THR A 204 25.54 -15.79 -11.68
N GLN A 205 25.12 -17.05 -11.64
CA GLN A 205 23.84 -17.49 -12.18
C GLN A 205 22.84 -17.70 -11.04
N PHE A 206 21.84 -16.84 -10.95
CA PHE A 206 20.76 -16.95 -9.97
C PHE A 206 19.66 -17.87 -10.50
N CYS A 207 19.06 -18.69 -9.61
CA CYS A 207 17.96 -19.62 -9.92
C CYS A 207 17.08 -19.84 -8.67
N ASP A 208 16.39 -18.80 -8.20
CA ASP A 208 15.46 -18.95 -7.07
C ASP A 208 14.21 -19.74 -7.47
N ILE A 209 13.75 -20.65 -6.60
CA ILE A 209 12.68 -21.62 -6.89
C ILE A 209 11.27 -20.98 -6.86
N SER A 210 11.15 -19.73 -6.38
CA SER A 210 9.87 -19.05 -6.11
C SER A 210 9.64 -17.75 -6.88
N VAL A 211 10.34 -17.52 -7.99
CA VAL A 211 10.27 -16.23 -8.69
C VAL A 211 8.97 -16.07 -9.46
N VAL A 212 8.19 -15.05 -9.09
CA VAL A 212 6.97 -14.64 -9.79
C VAL A 212 7.22 -13.30 -10.47
N LEU A 213 7.17 -13.29 -11.80
CA LEU A 213 7.25 -12.05 -12.59
C LEU A 213 5.84 -11.53 -12.89
N PRO A 214 5.67 -10.21 -13.06
CA PRO A 214 4.39 -9.64 -13.47
C PRO A 214 3.97 -10.13 -14.86
N ASP A 215 2.66 -10.33 -15.05
CA ASP A 215 2.09 -10.71 -16.35
C ASP A 215 2.39 -9.64 -17.41
N GLU A 216 3.27 -9.97 -18.36
CA GLU A 216 3.73 -9.01 -19.34
C GLU A 216 2.74 -8.85 -20.52
N PRO A 217 2.35 -7.61 -20.88
CA PRO A 217 1.45 -7.37 -22.00
C PRO A 217 2.08 -7.78 -23.33
N ARG A 218 1.25 -8.27 -24.27
CA ARG A 218 1.73 -8.69 -25.61
C ARG A 218 2.48 -7.57 -26.33
N LEU A 219 3.59 -7.94 -26.96
CA LEU A 219 4.43 -7.04 -27.79
C LEU A 219 3.64 -6.46 -28.96
N GLY A 220 3.69 -5.15 -29.12
CA GLY A 220 3.21 -4.47 -30.33
C GLY A 220 4.13 -4.73 -31.52
N LYS A 221 3.60 -4.64 -32.75
CA LYS A 221 4.44 -4.67 -33.96
C LYS A 221 5.46 -3.53 -33.88
N ASN A 222 6.74 -3.87 -34.06
CA ASN A 222 7.90 -2.96 -34.03
C ASN A 222 8.25 -2.35 -32.65
N GLU A 223 7.73 -2.89 -31.55
CA GLU A 223 8.12 -2.47 -30.20
C GLU A 223 9.46 -3.09 -29.78
N ILE A 224 10.43 -2.26 -29.35
CA ILE A 224 11.75 -2.72 -28.88
C ILE A 224 11.73 -2.80 -27.35
N ARG A 225 11.83 -4.02 -26.79
CA ARG A 225 11.88 -4.26 -25.35
C ARG A 225 13.25 -4.70 -24.88
N TYR A 226 13.49 -4.56 -23.58
CA TYR A 226 14.62 -5.19 -22.94
C TYR A 226 14.31 -6.66 -22.68
N GLU A 227 14.96 -7.55 -23.42
CA GLU A 227 14.82 -8.99 -23.25
C GLU A 227 15.72 -9.50 -22.12
N LYS A 228 15.28 -10.59 -21.47
CA LYS A 228 16.09 -11.27 -20.45
C LYS A 228 17.43 -11.68 -21.06
N PRO A 229 18.57 -11.20 -20.53
CA PRO A 229 19.87 -11.57 -21.06
C PRO A 229 20.19 -13.04 -20.77
N ASN A 230 20.98 -13.66 -21.65
CA ASN A 230 21.51 -14.99 -21.42
C ASN A 230 22.61 -14.94 -20.35
N ALA A 231 22.71 -16.00 -19.55
CA ALA A 231 23.80 -16.16 -18.61
C ALA A 231 25.14 -16.20 -19.35
N GLN A 232 26.11 -15.42 -18.86
CA GLN A 232 27.45 -15.39 -19.45
C GLN A 232 28.28 -16.58 -18.95
N GLU A 233 29.16 -17.08 -19.82
CA GLU A 233 30.15 -18.09 -19.43
C GLU A 233 31.14 -17.50 -18.42
N ALA A 234 31.38 -18.22 -17.33
CA ALA A 234 32.29 -17.77 -16.29
C ALA A 234 33.74 -17.73 -16.79
N LYS A 235 34.33 -16.53 -16.83
CA LYS A 235 35.73 -16.30 -17.22
C LYS A 235 36.42 -15.44 -16.18
N TYR A 236 36.85 -16.06 -15.09
CA TYR A 236 37.57 -15.36 -14.02
C TYR A 236 39.01 -15.10 -14.42
N SER A 237 39.47 -13.88 -14.17
CA SER A 237 40.85 -13.46 -14.41
C SER A 237 41.80 -13.73 -13.24
N PHE A 238 41.29 -14.37 -12.18
CA PHE A 238 41.99 -14.64 -10.92
C PHE A 238 41.63 -16.03 -10.37
N GLU A 239 42.50 -16.58 -9.52
CA GLU A 239 42.30 -17.88 -8.85
C GLU A 239 41.54 -17.71 -7.52
N GLY A 240 40.77 -18.72 -7.10
CA GLY A 240 40.04 -18.72 -5.83
C GLY A 240 38.57 -18.24 -5.88
N HIS A 241 37.99 -18.04 -7.06
CA HIS A 241 36.58 -17.67 -7.25
C HIS A 241 35.59 -18.64 -6.57
N GLY A 242 35.92 -19.94 -6.48
CA GLY A 242 35.08 -20.94 -5.82
C GLY A 242 34.83 -20.68 -4.33
N VAL A 243 35.74 -19.97 -3.64
CA VAL A 243 35.62 -19.64 -2.21
C VAL A 243 34.46 -18.67 -1.95
N ILE A 244 34.18 -17.75 -2.88
CA ILE A 244 33.19 -16.67 -2.69
C ILE A 244 31.90 -16.88 -3.49
N GLN A 245 31.90 -17.87 -4.39
CA GLN A 245 30.77 -18.17 -5.28
C GLN A 245 29.44 -18.36 -4.54
N LEU A 246 29.46 -19.12 -3.43
CA LEU A 246 28.26 -19.36 -2.62
C LEU A 246 27.72 -18.07 -1.98
N SER A 247 28.61 -17.22 -1.46
CA SER A 247 28.24 -15.95 -0.84
C SER A 247 27.60 -15.00 -1.87
N PHE A 248 28.09 -14.95 -3.11
CA PHE A 248 27.46 -14.16 -4.18
C PHE A 248 26.11 -14.71 -4.64
N LEU A 249 25.96 -16.04 -4.70
CA LEU A 249 24.68 -16.68 -5.06
C LEU A 249 23.57 -16.27 -4.08
N ASN A 250 23.89 -16.24 -2.79
CA ASN A 250 22.93 -15.90 -1.73
C ASN A 250 22.81 -14.40 -1.43
N LEU A 251 23.67 -13.56 -2.02
CA LEU A 251 23.75 -12.13 -1.70
C LEU A 251 22.41 -11.38 -1.86
N PRO A 252 21.64 -11.55 -2.97
CA PRO A 252 20.32 -10.93 -3.07
C PRO A 252 19.37 -11.36 -1.94
N SER A 253 19.36 -12.66 -1.61
CA SER A 253 18.55 -13.22 -0.53
C SER A 253 18.90 -12.65 0.85
N TYR A 254 20.19 -12.43 1.12
CA TYR A 254 20.65 -11.78 2.35
C TYR A 254 20.17 -10.33 2.44
N ILE A 255 20.16 -9.59 1.31
CA ILE A 255 19.64 -8.23 1.27
C ILE A 255 18.13 -8.22 1.56
N TYR A 256 17.36 -9.11 0.94
CA TYR A 256 15.91 -9.20 1.16
C TYR A 256 15.58 -9.56 2.61
N THR A 257 16.24 -10.58 3.17
CA THR A 257 15.90 -11.12 4.49
C THR A 257 16.44 -10.28 5.63
N HIS A 258 17.67 -9.77 5.53
CA HIS A 258 18.35 -9.12 6.65
C HIS A 258 18.37 -7.60 6.57
N LEU A 259 18.25 -7.02 5.38
CA LEU A 259 18.28 -5.57 5.21
C LEU A 259 16.89 -4.99 4.96
N TYR A 260 16.16 -5.46 3.95
CA TYR A 260 14.82 -4.92 3.62
C TYR A 260 13.81 -5.12 4.75
N GLN A 261 13.90 -6.24 5.48
CA GLN A 261 13.02 -6.53 6.62
C GLN A 261 13.54 -5.98 7.96
N SER A 262 14.65 -5.23 7.95
CA SER A 262 15.20 -4.65 9.18
C SER A 262 14.22 -3.63 9.78
N PRO A 263 14.05 -3.60 11.12
CA PRO A 263 13.22 -2.57 11.76
C PRO A 263 13.79 -1.16 11.58
N LEU A 264 15.09 -1.03 11.29
CA LEU A 264 15.80 0.25 11.23
C LEU A 264 15.85 0.79 9.80
N SER A 265 15.35 2.01 9.60
CA SER A 265 15.16 2.63 8.28
C SER A 265 16.46 2.88 7.52
N TYR A 266 17.53 3.28 8.20
CA TYR A 266 18.84 3.52 7.57
C TYR A 266 19.48 2.24 7.01
N ILE A 267 19.18 1.07 7.59
CA ILE A 267 19.66 -0.23 7.08
C ILE A 267 18.90 -0.59 5.81
N ARG A 268 17.57 -0.42 5.80
CA ARG A 268 16.75 -0.60 4.59
C ARG A 268 17.27 0.28 3.46
N ARG A 269 17.54 1.57 3.74
CA ARG A 269 18.12 2.52 2.78
C ARG A 269 19.46 2.05 2.22
N ALA A 270 20.39 1.60 3.07
CA ALA A 270 21.69 1.09 2.62
C ALA A 270 21.55 -0.18 1.76
N GLY A 271 20.63 -1.07 2.13
CA GLY A 271 20.34 -2.28 1.34
C GLY A 271 19.79 -1.97 -0.05
N VAL A 272 18.90 -0.98 -0.17
CA VAL A 272 18.37 -0.51 -1.45
C VAL A 272 19.47 0.04 -2.36
N MET A 273 20.38 0.85 -1.81
CA MET A 273 21.54 1.39 -2.56
C MET A 273 22.49 0.29 -3.01
N LEU A 274 22.71 -0.74 -2.20
CA LEU A 274 23.53 -1.88 -2.58
C LEU A 274 22.86 -2.68 -3.70
N MET A 275 21.56 -2.99 -3.56
CA MET A 275 20.79 -3.72 -4.59
C MET A 275 20.81 -3.00 -5.95
N GLU A 276 20.74 -1.67 -5.96
CA GLU A 276 20.91 -0.87 -7.18
C GLU A 276 22.21 -1.20 -7.93
N GLN A 277 23.33 -1.23 -7.21
CA GLN A 277 24.64 -1.53 -7.81
C GLN A 277 24.72 -2.98 -8.29
N LEU A 278 24.18 -3.93 -7.52
CA LEU A 278 24.18 -5.34 -7.90
C LEU A 278 23.40 -5.57 -9.19
N VAL A 279 22.21 -4.98 -9.30
CA VAL A 279 21.34 -5.11 -10.48
C VAL A 279 22.00 -4.49 -11.72
N LYS A 280 22.70 -3.35 -11.59
CA LYS A 280 23.45 -2.71 -12.68
C LYS A 280 24.59 -3.59 -13.23
N LEU A 281 25.17 -4.43 -12.39
CA LEU A 281 26.23 -5.36 -12.78
C LEU A 281 25.69 -6.67 -13.33
N ASN A 282 24.59 -7.18 -12.76
CA ASN A 282 23.94 -8.40 -13.22
C ASN A 282 22.41 -8.26 -13.30
N PRO A 283 21.84 -7.99 -14.48
CA PRO A 283 20.40 -7.87 -14.68
C PRO A 283 19.61 -9.17 -14.43
N LEU A 284 20.26 -10.35 -14.35
CA LEU A 284 19.56 -11.59 -14.01
C LEU A 284 18.96 -11.56 -12.62
N ILE A 285 19.44 -10.70 -11.72
CA ILE A 285 18.82 -10.48 -10.41
C ILE A 285 17.34 -10.08 -10.57
N ILE A 286 17.00 -9.28 -11.58
CA ILE A 286 15.62 -8.85 -11.83
C ILE A 286 14.71 -10.03 -12.18
N PHE A 287 15.23 -10.99 -12.96
CA PHE A 287 14.43 -12.05 -13.59
C PHE A 287 14.48 -13.39 -12.86
N ASN A 288 15.56 -13.67 -12.13
CA ASN A 288 15.85 -14.98 -11.54
C ASN A 288 15.87 -14.94 -9.99
N THR A 289 15.53 -13.80 -9.38
CA THR A 289 15.39 -13.67 -7.93
C THR A 289 14.06 -13.00 -7.56
N ASN A 290 13.72 -12.99 -6.28
CA ASN A 290 12.50 -12.35 -5.75
C ASN A 290 12.52 -10.80 -5.78
N PHE A 291 13.37 -10.17 -6.61
CA PHE A 291 13.54 -8.72 -6.73
C PHE A 291 12.22 -7.95 -6.83
N VAL A 292 11.30 -8.35 -7.73
CA VAL A 292 10.02 -7.67 -7.95
C VAL A 292 9.16 -7.69 -6.69
N THR A 293 9.00 -8.88 -6.09
CA THR A 293 8.18 -9.09 -4.91
C THR A 293 8.71 -8.32 -3.71
N GLU A 294 10.00 -8.47 -3.40
CA GLU A 294 10.62 -7.89 -2.21
C GLU A 294 10.73 -6.37 -2.33
N THR A 295 11.07 -5.84 -3.50
CA THR A 295 11.12 -4.39 -3.71
C THR A 295 9.73 -3.76 -3.67
N SER A 296 8.69 -4.47 -4.15
CA SER A 296 7.31 -3.96 -4.07
C SER A 296 6.77 -3.88 -2.65
N ARG A 297 7.35 -4.60 -1.67
CA ARG A 297 6.98 -4.44 -0.25
C ARG A 297 7.38 -3.07 0.29
N LEU A 298 8.41 -2.45 -0.29
CA LEU A 298 8.89 -1.12 0.10
C LEU A 298 7.92 0.02 -0.31
N VAL A 299 6.83 -0.29 -1.01
CA VAL A 299 5.77 0.68 -1.35
C VAL A 299 5.10 1.25 -0.10
N ASN A 300 4.94 0.43 0.95
CA ASN A 300 4.30 0.83 2.20
C ASN A 300 5.30 1.32 3.27
N GLU A 301 6.47 1.81 2.85
CA GLU A 301 7.52 2.25 3.77
C GLU A 301 7.07 3.47 4.60
N PRO A 302 7.16 3.42 5.95
CA PRO A 302 6.75 4.53 6.80
C PRO A 302 7.72 5.71 6.72
N THR A 303 9.01 5.46 6.44
CA THR A 303 10.05 6.48 6.45
C THR A 303 10.24 7.16 5.10
N ALA A 304 10.05 8.49 5.04
CA ALA A 304 10.13 9.29 3.81
C ALA A 304 11.48 9.16 3.06
N LEU A 305 12.60 9.11 3.79
CA LEU A 305 13.93 8.97 3.19
C LEU A 305 14.14 7.61 2.49
N VAL A 306 13.53 6.54 3.02
CA VAL A 306 13.59 5.20 2.40
C VAL A 306 12.75 5.18 1.13
N ARG A 307 11.55 5.77 1.16
CA ARG A 307 10.70 5.93 -0.04
C ARG A 307 11.45 6.67 -1.15
N LYS A 308 12.04 7.84 -0.82
CA LYS A 308 12.88 8.63 -1.73
C LYS A 308 14.02 7.81 -2.33
N GLN A 309 14.81 7.13 -1.50
CA GLN A 309 15.93 6.31 -1.99
C GLN A 309 15.44 5.18 -2.89
N THR A 310 14.34 4.51 -2.55
CA THR A 310 13.79 3.39 -3.32
C THR A 310 13.37 3.87 -4.71
N LEU A 311 12.65 4.99 -4.82
CA LEU A 311 12.28 5.54 -6.12
C LEU A 311 13.50 5.90 -6.96
N LEU A 312 14.49 6.61 -6.39
CA LEU A 312 15.71 7.00 -7.13
C LEU A 312 16.52 5.79 -7.60
N SER A 313 16.61 4.75 -6.77
CA SER A 313 17.38 3.54 -7.10
C SER A 313 16.71 2.76 -8.24
N ILE A 314 15.39 2.62 -8.21
CA ILE A 314 14.63 1.96 -9.28
C ILE A 314 14.61 2.81 -10.55
N ASP A 315 14.51 4.14 -10.43
CA ASP A 315 14.64 5.05 -11.59
C ASP A 315 16.01 4.92 -12.26
N SER A 316 17.08 4.78 -11.46
CA SER A 316 18.43 4.57 -11.99
C SER A 316 18.61 3.20 -12.64
N ILE A 317 17.99 2.13 -12.11
CA ILE A 317 17.96 0.82 -12.76
C ILE A 317 17.22 0.91 -14.11
N LEU A 318 16.11 1.64 -14.16
CA LEU A 318 15.32 1.82 -15.38
C LEU A 318 16.08 2.63 -16.45
N ASP A 319 16.96 3.54 -16.04
CA ASP A 319 17.90 4.25 -16.93
C ASP A 319 18.90 3.29 -17.60
N CYS A 320 19.43 2.33 -16.83
CA CYS A 320 20.37 1.34 -17.33
C CYS A 320 19.71 0.28 -18.24
N TYR A 321 18.44 -0.06 -17.97
CA TYR A 321 17.67 -1.05 -18.73
C TYR A 321 16.35 -0.48 -19.26
N PRO A 322 16.38 0.40 -20.28
CA PRO A 322 15.18 1.03 -20.81
C PRO A 322 14.19 0.00 -21.35
N ASN A 323 12.90 0.22 -21.08
CA ASN A 323 11.81 -0.67 -21.49
C ASN A 323 11.90 -2.11 -20.94
N CYS A 324 12.46 -2.29 -19.73
CA CYS A 324 12.41 -3.54 -18.97
C CYS A 324 11.12 -3.63 -18.14
N TYR A 325 10.19 -4.52 -18.53
CA TYR A 325 8.85 -4.56 -17.96
C TYR A 325 8.79 -4.82 -16.44
N PRO A 326 9.52 -5.79 -15.86
CA PRO A 326 9.51 -6.00 -14.41
C PRO A 326 9.93 -4.75 -13.61
N VAL A 327 10.90 -3.99 -14.12
CA VAL A 327 11.36 -2.74 -13.48
C VAL A 327 10.30 -1.64 -13.63
N ILE A 328 9.69 -1.49 -14.81
CA ILE A 328 8.58 -0.55 -15.04
C ILE A 328 7.43 -0.81 -14.07
N TRP A 329 7.08 -2.08 -13.87
CA TRP A 329 5.99 -2.47 -12.99
C TRP A 329 6.26 -2.07 -11.53
N VAL A 330 7.47 -2.35 -11.03
CA VAL A 330 7.90 -1.94 -9.67
C VAL A 330 7.94 -0.42 -9.57
N TRP A 331 8.50 0.27 -10.56
CA TRP A 331 8.59 1.73 -10.61
C TRP A 331 7.20 2.39 -10.54
N CYS A 332 6.22 1.89 -11.29
CA CYS A 332 4.84 2.40 -11.27
C CYS A 332 4.17 2.23 -9.91
N LYS A 333 4.40 1.10 -9.23
CA LYS A 333 3.88 0.86 -7.88
C LYS A 333 4.48 1.80 -6.83
N ILE A 334 5.76 2.13 -6.93
CA ILE A 334 6.44 3.03 -5.98
C ILE A 334 6.09 4.49 -6.25
N LEU A 335 6.02 4.90 -7.52
CA LEU A 335 5.73 6.28 -7.90
C LEU A 335 4.37 6.75 -7.37
N THR A 336 3.37 5.86 -7.40
CA THR A 336 1.97 6.22 -7.15
C THR A 336 1.74 6.77 -5.73
N PRO A 337 2.17 6.10 -4.64
CA PRO A 337 2.10 6.68 -3.30
C PRO A 337 3.01 7.90 -3.10
N MET A 338 4.16 7.96 -3.78
CA MET A 338 5.08 9.10 -3.64
C MET A 338 4.52 10.42 -4.19
N LEU A 339 3.59 10.37 -5.13
CA LEU A 339 2.88 11.57 -5.63
C LEU A 339 1.87 12.15 -4.63
N GLN A 340 1.53 11.39 -3.58
CA GLN A 340 0.65 11.79 -2.49
C GLN A 340 1.38 11.74 -1.14
N ASP A 341 2.72 11.85 -1.16
CA ASP A 341 3.55 11.81 0.05
C ASP A 341 3.25 13.02 0.96
N GLY A 342 3.36 12.82 2.27
CA GLY A 342 3.25 13.92 3.23
C GLY A 342 4.40 14.93 3.12
N ASP A 343 5.53 14.54 2.52
CA ASP A 343 6.68 15.42 2.24
C ASP A 343 6.64 15.96 0.80
N ALA A 344 6.52 17.28 0.66
CA ALA A 344 6.50 17.95 -0.64
C ALA A 344 7.78 17.71 -1.47
N LYS A 345 8.95 17.57 -0.83
CA LYS A 345 10.21 17.30 -1.54
C LYS A 345 10.18 15.94 -2.23
N ASN A 346 9.48 14.97 -1.63
CA ASN A 346 9.30 13.64 -2.21
C ASN A 346 8.38 13.68 -3.44
N ILE A 347 7.35 14.52 -3.41
CA ILE A 347 6.48 14.76 -4.57
C ILE A 347 7.28 15.38 -5.72
N ASP A 348 8.14 16.36 -5.44
CA ASP A 348 9.00 16.98 -6.47
C ASP A 348 9.98 15.99 -7.09
N VAL A 349 10.59 15.12 -6.28
CA VAL A 349 11.46 14.04 -6.78
C VAL A 349 10.68 13.07 -7.66
N ALA A 350 9.47 12.67 -7.25
CA ALA A 350 8.62 11.80 -8.05
C ALA A 350 8.23 12.43 -9.39
N MET A 351 7.90 13.72 -9.39
CA MET A 351 7.58 14.46 -10.61
C MET A 351 8.79 14.61 -11.53
N GLU A 352 9.99 14.80 -10.99
CA GLU A 352 11.22 14.87 -11.80
C GLU A 352 11.57 13.51 -12.44
N CYS A 353 11.41 12.40 -11.72
CA CYS A 353 11.52 11.06 -12.30
C CYS A 353 10.48 10.85 -13.42
N PHE A 354 9.22 11.23 -13.18
CA PHE A 354 8.17 11.16 -14.21
C PHE A 354 8.51 12.02 -15.44
N ARG A 355 9.07 13.22 -15.25
CA ARG A 355 9.54 14.10 -16.34
C ARG A 355 10.59 13.41 -17.20
N SER A 356 11.62 12.88 -16.54
CA SER A 356 12.79 12.30 -17.20
C SER A 356 12.41 11.04 -17.97
N ARG A 357 11.61 10.14 -17.36
CA ARG A 357 11.28 8.85 -17.96
C ARG A 357 10.15 8.92 -19.00
N VAL A 358 9.13 9.74 -18.75
CA VAL A 358 7.93 9.79 -19.60
C VAL A 358 7.97 11.01 -20.51
N LEU A 359 7.97 12.23 -19.96
CA LEU A 359 7.77 13.45 -20.75
C LEU A 359 8.94 13.76 -21.69
N ALA A 360 10.19 13.56 -21.26
CA ALA A 360 11.37 13.87 -22.09
C ALA A 360 11.56 12.85 -23.24
N ASN A 361 11.13 11.61 -23.03
CA ASN A 361 11.35 10.50 -23.96
C ASN A 361 10.18 10.25 -24.93
N LEU A 362 9.04 10.92 -24.76
CA LEU A 362 7.95 10.87 -25.73
C LEU A 362 8.38 11.50 -27.07
N LYS A 363 8.28 10.73 -28.16
CA LYS A 363 8.62 11.15 -29.54
C LYS A 363 7.49 10.83 -30.52
N SER A 364 7.47 11.54 -31.65
CA SER A 364 6.55 11.26 -32.76
C SER A 364 6.73 9.83 -33.26
N ILE A 365 5.69 9.21 -33.82
CA ILE A 365 5.74 7.84 -34.35
C ILE A 365 6.91 7.62 -35.32
N GLU A 366 7.19 8.60 -36.18
CA GLU A 366 8.29 8.55 -37.16
C GLU A 366 9.69 8.56 -36.52
N GLN A 367 9.79 9.09 -35.30
CA GLN A 367 11.04 9.23 -34.54
C GLN A 367 11.17 8.16 -33.45
N THR A 368 10.20 7.25 -33.34
CA THR A 368 10.17 6.19 -32.31
C THR A 368 10.98 4.98 -32.80
N ASN A 369 12.28 4.94 -32.49
CA ASN A 369 13.22 3.93 -32.98
C ASN A 369 14.11 3.29 -31.90
N LYS A 370 14.00 3.71 -30.64
CA LYS A 370 14.79 3.20 -29.51
C LYS A 370 13.89 2.71 -28.39
N ALA A 371 14.36 1.77 -27.57
CA ALA A 371 13.65 1.27 -26.38
C ALA A 371 13.19 2.41 -25.45
N GLU A 372 14.03 3.42 -25.24
CA GLU A 372 13.70 4.64 -24.47
C GLU A 372 12.44 5.36 -24.96
N HIS A 373 12.15 5.35 -26.27
CA HIS A 373 10.98 6.02 -26.84
C HIS A 373 9.69 5.20 -26.70
N PHE A 374 9.80 3.87 -26.56
CA PHE A 374 8.67 2.97 -26.31
C PHE A 374 8.29 2.91 -24.82
N MET A 375 9.29 3.07 -23.94
CA MET A 375 9.14 3.02 -22.48
C MET A 375 8.04 3.95 -21.92
N PRO A 376 7.90 5.23 -22.32
CA PRO A 376 6.81 6.09 -21.86
C PRO A 376 5.42 5.48 -22.04
N TRP A 377 5.17 4.86 -23.19
CA TRP A 377 3.89 4.22 -23.50
C TRP A 377 3.68 2.95 -22.67
N ALA A 378 4.74 2.17 -22.43
CA ALA A 378 4.68 1.02 -21.52
C ALA A 378 4.39 1.45 -20.07
N ILE A 379 5.00 2.53 -19.58
CA ILE A 379 4.73 3.12 -18.26
C ILE A 379 3.26 3.56 -18.17
N ILE A 380 2.75 4.30 -19.17
CA ILE A 380 1.37 4.79 -19.18
C ILE A 380 0.37 3.63 -19.17
N LYS A 381 0.59 2.60 -19.99
CA LYS A 381 -0.23 1.37 -20.01
C LYS A 381 -0.20 0.65 -18.66
N THR A 382 0.98 0.57 -18.05
CA THR A 382 1.15 -0.10 -16.75
C THR A 382 0.46 0.68 -15.65
N LEU A 383 0.55 2.01 -15.62
CA LEU A 383 -0.20 2.84 -14.66
C LEU A 383 -1.71 2.71 -14.84
N LEU A 384 -2.21 2.69 -16.08
CA LEU A 384 -3.64 2.55 -16.34
C LEU A 384 -4.21 1.15 -16.02
N SER A 385 -3.38 0.11 -16.06
CA SER A 385 -3.78 -1.27 -15.73
C SER A 385 -3.60 -1.60 -14.25
N THR A 386 -2.63 -1.00 -13.58
CA THR A 386 -2.31 -1.30 -12.17
C THR A 386 -2.91 -0.31 -11.16
N GLN A 387 -3.28 0.91 -11.60
CA GLN A 387 -3.73 1.99 -10.72
C GLN A 387 -4.99 2.68 -11.26
N SER A 388 -5.67 3.44 -10.38
CA SER A 388 -6.80 4.29 -10.80
C SER A 388 -6.35 5.37 -11.79
N ARG A 389 -7.17 5.63 -12.81
CA ARG A 389 -6.95 6.70 -13.82
C ARG A 389 -6.68 8.07 -13.19
N PHE A 390 -7.20 8.32 -11.99
CA PHE A 390 -6.98 9.56 -11.24
C PHE A 390 -5.50 9.85 -10.96
N TYR A 391 -4.69 8.82 -10.71
CA TYR A 391 -3.25 9.02 -10.44
C TYR A 391 -2.53 9.57 -11.65
N LEU A 392 -2.73 8.97 -12.83
CA LEU A 392 -2.15 9.47 -14.07
C LEU A 392 -2.65 10.88 -14.40
N GLN A 393 -3.94 11.15 -14.17
CA GLN A 393 -4.51 12.49 -14.31
C GLN A 393 -3.80 13.50 -13.39
N ASN A 394 -3.52 13.12 -12.15
CA ASN A 394 -2.79 13.96 -11.20
C ASN A 394 -1.34 14.23 -11.67
N CYS A 395 -0.62 13.23 -12.20
CA CYS A 395 0.71 13.43 -12.77
C CYS A 395 0.71 14.52 -13.85
N PHE A 396 -0.22 14.41 -14.82
CA PHE A 396 -0.33 15.40 -15.89
C PHE A 396 -0.82 16.76 -15.38
N HIS A 397 -1.68 16.78 -14.37
CA HIS A 397 -2.11 18.04 -13.73
C HIS A 397 -0.96 18.77 -13.03
N LEU A 398 -0.15 18.06 -12.24
CA LEU A 398 1.06 18.59 -11.59
C LEU A 398 2.10 19.03 -12.64
N ALA A 399 2.30 18.23 -13.69
CA ALA A 399 3.21 18.59 -14.78
C ALA A 399 2.79 19.87 -15.52
N LEU A 400 1.48 20.10 -15.68
CA LEU A 400 0.95 21.36 -16.23
C LEU A 400 1.16 22.54 -15.27
N GLN A 401 0.97 22.35 -13.97
CA GLN A 401 1.23 23.39 -12.96
C GLN A 401 2.71 23.78 -12.91
N GLN A 402 3.61 22.81 -13.01
CA GLN A 402 5.06 22.99 -13.03
C GLN A 402 5.62 23.40 -14.41
N ARG A 403 4.76 23.62 -15.43
CA ARG A 403 5.12 24.02 -16.80
C ARG A 403 6.09 23.06 -17.51
N MET A 404 6.00 21.77 -17.20
CA MET A 404 6.89 20.73 -17.75
C MET A 404 6.47 20.25 -19.15
N ILE A 405 5.23 20.51 -19.54
CA ILE A 405 4.67 20.09 -20.83
C ILE A 405 4.85 21.22 -21.86
N SER A 406 5.30 20.87 -23.06
CA SER A 406 5.46 21.80 -24.18
C SER A 406 4.32 21.66 -25.21
N PRO A 407 4.01 22.69 -26.02
CA PRO A 407 3.04 22.57 -27.11
C PRO A 407 3.41 21.53 -28.18
N GLN A 408 4.70 21.19 -28.31
CA GLN A 408 5.16 20.14 -29.21
C GLN A 408 4.71 18.75 -28.74
N MET A 409 4.50 18.56 -27.43
CA MET A 409 3.99 17.31 -26.87
C MET A 409 2.62 16.94 -27.43
N VAL A 410 1.75 17.93 -27.65
CA VAL A 410 0.41 17.72 -28.21
C VAL A 410 0.51 17.09 -29.61
N SER A 411 1.37 17.66 -30.46
CA SER A 411 1.63 17.13 -31.81
C SER A 411 2.28 15.74 -31.79
N ILE A 412 3.14 15.46 -30.81
CA ILE A 412 3.72 14.12 -30.61
C ILE A 412 2.61 13.12 -30.28
N VAL A 413 1.73 13.42 -29.33
CA VAL A 413 0.63 12.53 -28.92
C VAL A 413 -0.37 12.33 -30.06
N GLU A 414 -0.66 13.37 -30.84
CA GLU A 414 -1.52 13.31 -32.03
C GLU A 414 -1.02 12.29 -33.07
N SER A 415 0.30 12.17 -33.25
CA SER A 415 0.89 11.19 -34.18
C SER A 415 0.59 9.73 -33.81
N HIS A 416 0.23 9.45 -32.55
CA HIS A 416 -0.07 8.10 -32.05
C HIS A 416 -1.58 7.78 -31.99
N LEU A 417 -2.46 8.69 -32.43
CA LEU A 417 -3.92 8.49 -32.36
C LEU A 417 -4.43 7.30 -33.19
N LEU A 418 -3.70 6.89 -34.23
CA LEU A 418 -4.04 5.79 -35.13
C LEU A 418 -3.11 4.58 -35.00
N THR A 419 -2.34 4.50 -33.92
CA THR A 419 -1.38 3.40 -33.70
C THR A 419 -1.88 2.45 -32.61
N SER A 420 -1.07 1.47 -32.24
CA SER A 420 -1.32 0.56 -31.13
C SER A 420 -1.45 1.26 -29.77
N ASN A 421 -0.99 2.52 -29.66
CA ASN A 421 -1.06 3.36 -28.46
C ASN A 421 -2.23 4.36 -28.50
N SER A 422 -3.18 4.18 -29.41
CA SER A 422 -4.31 5.11 -29.63
C SER A 422 -5.14 5.39 -28.37
N THR A 423 -5.41 4.36 -27.57
CA THR A 423 -6.20 4.48 -26.33
C THR A 423 -5.50 5.40 -25.33
N GLU A 424 -4.21 5.17 -25.11
CA GLU A 424 -3.38 5.97 -24.20
C GLU A 424 -3.20 7.38 -24.72
N ALA A 425 -3.01 7.57 -26.03
CA ALA A 425 -2.88 8.87 -26.65
C ALA A 425 -4.14 9.73 -26.45
N TRP A 426 -5.34 9.16 -26.67
CA TRP A 426 -6.60 9.85 -26.39
C TRP A 426 -6.77 10.24 -24.91
N ILE A 427 -6.36 9.36 -23.99
CA ILE A 427 -6.41 9.63 -22.54
C ILE A 427 -5.50 10.82 -22.17
N ILE A 428 -4.27 10.83 -22.70
CA ILE A 428 -3.31 11.91 -22.44
C ILE A 428 -3.82 13.23 -23.00
N LEU A 429 -4.37 13.24 -24.23
CA LEU A 429 -4.99 14.43 -24.80
C LEU A 429 -6.11 14.95 -23.90
N ASN A 430 -6.98 14.10 -23.37
CA ASN A 430 -8.06 14.51 -22.46
C ASN A 430 -7.53 15.22 -21.19
N PHE A 431 -6.35 14.83 -20.71
CA PHE A 431 -5.75 15.50 -19.54
C PHE A 431 -5.13 16.87 -19.88
N ILE A 432 -4.66 17.07 -21.11
CA ILE A 432 -3.88 18.25 -21.52
C ILE A 432 -4.74 19.29 -22.28
N SER A 433 -5.76 18.84 -23.01
CA SER A 433 -6.53 19.62 -23.99
C SER A 433 -7.23 20.86 -23.40
N SER A 434 -7.62 20.82 -22.12
CA SER A 434 -8.27 21.97 -21.46
C SER A 434 -7.34 23.17 -21.23
N LYS A 435 -6.02 22.97 -21.25
CA LYS A 435 -5.02 24.00 -20.91
C LYS A 435 -4.00 24.28 -22.03
N MET A 436 -3.99 23.47 -23.09
CA MET A 436 -3.05 23.63 -24.20
C MET A 436 -3.76 23.67 -25.55
N LYS A 437 -3.27 24.53 -26.44
CA LYS A 437 -3.83 24.71 -27.79
C LYS A 437 -3.16 23.75 -28.78
N CYS A 438 -3.99 23.06 -29.57
CA CYS A 438 -3.55 22.32 -30.74
C CYS A 438 -3.09 23.31 -31.85
N LYS A 439 -2.10 22.90 -32.66
CA LYS A 439 -1.66 23.70 -33.83
C LYS A 439 -2.68 23.67 -34.98
N GLU A 440 -3.33 22.52 -35.19
CA GLU A 440 -4.33 22.31 -36.25
C GLU A 440 -5.59 21.66 -35.65
N PRO A 441 -6.38 22.41 -34.85
CA PRO A 441 -7.54 21.84 -34.17
C PRO A 441 -8.56 21.26 -35.17
N ASP A 442 -8.79 21.93 -36.29
CA ASP A 442 -9.75 21.46 -37.30
C ASP A 442 -9.34 20.11 -37.94
N ALA A 443 -8.05 19.82 -38.04
CA ALA A 443 -7.55 18.53 -38.55
C ALA A 443 -7.91 17.38 -37.58
N LEU A 444 -7.81 17.62 -36.27
CA LEU A 444 -8.22 16.66 -35.24
C LEU A 444 -9.73 16.39 -35.30
N LEU A 445 -10.55 17.42 -35.53
CA LEU A 445 -12.00 17.27 -35.72
C LEU A 445 -12.33 16.50 -37.00
N HIS A 446 -11.65 16.78 -38.11
CA HIS A 446 -11.80 16.02 -39.36
C HIS A 446 -11.35 14.57 -39.21
N GLN A 447 -10.23 14.32 -38.55
CA GLN A 447 -9.74 12.97 -38.25
C GLN A 447 -10.78 12.20 -37.43
N PHE A 448 -11.37 12.81 -36.41
CA PHE A 448 -12.46 12.18 -35.65
C PHE A 448 -13.68 11.83 -36.52
N LEU A 449 -14.10 12.72 -37.41
CA LEU A 449 -15.27 12.49 -38.29
C LEU A 449 -15.01 11.47 -39.42
N THR A 450 -13.76 11.33 -39.87
CA THR A 450 -13.39 10.53 -41.05
C THR A 450 -13.02 9.07 -40.70
N LEU A 451 -12.76 8.77 -39.42
CA LEU A 451 -12.42 7.40 -38.99
C LEU A 451 -13.64 6.47 -39.15
N GLN A 452 -13.74 5.83 -40.31
CA GLN A 452 -14.78 4.86 -40.65
C GLN A 452 -14.65 3.54 -39.86
N SER A 453 -13.51 3.27 -39.24
CA SER A 453 -13.28 2.11 -38.37
C SER A 453 -13.21 2.54 -36.90
N TRP A 454 -14.25 2.17 -36.16
CA TRP A 454 -14.50 2.58 -34.80
C TRP A 454 -13.55 1.81 -33.87
N ASN A 455 -12.41 2.41 -33.52
CA ASN A 455 -11.56 1.90 -32.46
C ASN A 455 -12.39 1.87 -31.16
N LYS A 456 -12.29 0.78 -30.39
CA LYS A 456 -12.92 0.49 -29.08
C LYS A 456 -13.85 1.58 -28.53
N GLU A 457 -15.08 1.24 -28.18
CA GLU A 457 -16.12 2.10 -27.56
C GLU A 457 -15.58 3.25 -26.66
N GLN A 458 -14.63 2.91 -25.80
CA GLN A 458 -13.98 3.82 -24.86
C GLN A 458 -13.18 4.97 -25.52
N ASN A 459 -12.52 4.73 -26.65
CA ASN A 459 -11.73 5.76 -27.35
C ASN A 459 -12.65 6.84 -27.93
N MET A 460 -13.84 6.47 -28.41
CA MET A 460 -14.81 7.42 -28.92
C MET A 460 -15.35 8.33 -27.83
N LEU A 461 -15.65 7.78 -26.65
CA LEU A 461 -16.07 8.58 -25.49
C LEU A 461 -15.02 9.62 -25.13
N ILE A 462 -13.76 9.19 -25.02
CA ILE A 462 -12.65 10.07 -24.66
C ILE A 462 -12.40 11.11 -25.75
N ALA A 463 -12.49 10.74 -27.02
CA ALA A 463 -12.30 11.67 -28.13
C ALA A 463 -13.37 12.77 -28.15
N VAL A 464 -14.65 12.44 -27.89
CA VAL A 464 -15.71 13.46 -27.77
C VAL A 464 -15.44 14.40 -26.59
N GLU A 465 -14.94 13.89 -25.46
CA GLU A 465 -14.54 14.73 -24.31
C GLU A 465 -13.39 15.69 -24.65
N VAL A 466 -12.38 15.20 -25.39
CA VAL A 466 -11.27 16.02 -25.91
C VAL A 466 -11.82 17.13 -26.81
N LEU A 467 -12.66 16.78 -27.79
CA LEU A 467 -13.29 17.74 -28.69
C LEU A 467 -14.12 18.78 -27.93
N ALA A 468 -14.91 18.36 -26.95
CA ALA A 468 -15.69 19.26 -26.11
C ALA A 468 -14.79 20.26 -25.36
N SER A 469 -13.63 19.82 -24.87
CA SER A 469 -12.68 20.69 -24.18
C SER A 469 -11.98 21.70 -25.11
N CYS A 470 -11.71 21.31 -26.37
CA CYS A 470 -11.09 22.15 -27.39
C CYS A 470 -12.10 23.02 -28.15
N ILE A 471 -13.37 23.07 -27.72
CA ILE A 471 -14.43 23.66 -28.53
C ILE A 471 -14.17 25.12 -28.91
N LYS A 472 -13.40 25.88 -28.14
CA LYS A 472 -13.09 27.29 -28.42
C LYS A 472 -12.08 27.50 -29.55
N ASP A 473 -11.33 26.46 -29.91
CA ASP A 473 -10.20 26.56 -30.84
C ASP A 473 -10.58 26.17 -32.28
N PHE A 474 -11.68 25.46 -32.50
CA PHE A 474 -12.13 25.07 -33.86
C PHE A 474 -12.68 26.25 -34.67
N SER A 475 -12.69 26.15 -36.00
CA SER A 475 -13.41 27.10 -36.85
C SER A 475 -14.93 26.88 -36.81
N HIS A 476 -15.71 27.94 -37.11
CA HIS A 476 -17.17 27.83 -37.20
C HIS A 476 -17.62 26.89 -38.32
N THR A 477 -16.89 26.84 -39.43
CA THR A 477 -17.16 25.95 -40.56
C THR A 477 -16.97 24.48 -40.17
N ALA A 478 -15.87 24.16 -39.48
CA ALA A 478 -15.61 22.80 -39.03
C ALA A 478 -16.63 22.35 -37.96
N LEU A 479 -17.02 23.24 -37.04
CA LEU A 479 -18.07 22.97 -36.06
C LEU A 479 -19.45 22.74 -36.69
N ASN A 480 -19.83 23.52 -37.70
CA ASN A 480 -21.10 23.32 -38.40
C ASN A 480 -21.12 21.98 -39.15
N HIS A 481 -19.99 21.61 -39.77
CA HIS A 481 -19.85 20.30 -40.41
C HIS A 481 -19.98 19.16 -39.39
N ALA A 482 -19.30 19.27 -38.24
CA ALA A 482 -19.42 18.30 -37.15
C ALA A 482 -20.84 18.21 -36.59
N PHE A 483 -21.52 19.36 -36.40
CA PHE A 483 -22.90 19.42 -35.93
C PHE A 483 -23.83 18.65 -36.87
N ASN A 484 -23.79 18.94 -38.17
CA ASN A 484 -24.64 18.28 -39.15
C ASN A 484 -24.33 16.79 -39.27
N HIS A 485 -23.06 16.40 -39.25
CA HIS A 485 -22.65 15.00 -39.33
C HIS A 485 -23.13 14.20 -38.11
N ILE A 486 -22.86 14.68 -36.89
CA ILE A 486 -23.28 14.00 -35.65
C ILE A 486 -24.81 13.96 -35.54
N LEU A 487 -25.50 15.07 -35.85
CA LEU A 487 -26.96 15.13 -35.82
C LEU A 487 -27.58 14.13 -36.81
N ALA A 488 -27.04 14.03 -38.03
CA ALA A 488 -27.48 13.04 -39.01
C ALA A 488 -27.30 11.60 -38.51
N LYS A 489 -26.16 11.32 -37.85
CA LYS A 489 -25.87 10.00 -37.27
C LYS A 489 -26.80 9.63 -36.11
N ILE A 490 -27.19 10.60 -35.27
CA ILE A 490 -28.21 10.43 -34.22
C ILE A 490 -29.58 10.13 -34.85
N LYS A 491 -30.00 10.91 -35.85
CA LYS A 491 -31.28 10.70 -36.56
C LYS A 491 -31.36 9.32 -37.23
N GLN A 492 -30.26 8.87 -37.85
CA GLN A 492 -30.18 7.56 -38.49
C GLN A 492 -30.11 6.37 -37.51
N GLY A 493 -29.99 6.60 -36.20
CA GLY A 493 -29.84 5.51 -35.22
C GLY A 493 -28.54 4.72 -35.37
N SER A 494 -27.49 5.35 -35.92
CA SER A 494 -26.22 4.69 -36.28
C SER A 494 -25.13 4.80 -35.22
N LEU A 495 -25.41 5.46 -34.09
CA LEU A 495 -24.48 5.66 -32.99
C LEU A 495 -24.70 4.61 -31.90
N LEU A 496 -23.60 4.16 -31.28
CA LEU A 496 -23.68 3.28 -30.13
C LEU A 496 -24.28 4.01 -28.92
N PRO A 497 -25.23 3.41 -28.16
CA PRO A 497 -25.91 4.06 -27.04
C PRO A 497 -24.99 4.75 -26.03
N ALA A 498 -23.83 4.16 -25.72
CA ALA A 498 -22.88 4.74 -24.77
C ALA A 498 -22.33 6.11 -25.20
N ILE A 499 -22.19 6.36 -26.50
CA ILE A 499 -21.61 7.59 -27.05
C ILE A 499 -22.65 8.71 -27.14
N ILE A 500 -23.92 8.35 -27.33
CA ILE A 500 -25.00 9.29 -27.66
C ILE A 500 -25.09 10.43 -26.65
N GLY A 501 -24.98 10.15 -25.34
CA GLY A 501 -25.04 11.19 -24.31
C GLY A 501 -23.94 12.24 -24.49
N LYS A 502 -22.67 11.81 -24.66
CA LYS A 502 -21.53 12.72 -24.84
C LYS A 502 -21.57 13.44 -26.18
N ALA A 503 -22.01 12.75 -27.25
CA ALA A 503 -22.20 13.37 -28.56
C ALA A 503 -23.29 14.44 -28.53
N PHE A 504 -24.38 14.19 -27.80
CA PHE A 504 -25.46 15.16 -27.59
C PHE A 504 -24.96 16.39 -26.81
N ASP A 505 -24.24 16.17 -25.71
CA ASP A 505 -23.60 17.26 -24.95
C ASP A 505 -22.69 18.12 -25.84
N PHE A 506 -21.93 17.50 -26.73
CA PHE A 506 -21.08 18.20 -27.68
C PHE A 506 -21.89 19.04 -28.69
N LEU A 507 -23.01 18.54 -29.22
CA LEU A 507 -23.92 19.33 -30.06
C LEU A 507 -24.44 20.57 -29.32
N VAL A 508 -24.86 20.41 -28.06
CA VAL A 508 -25.32 21.52 -27.21
C VAL A 508 -24.20 22.56 -27.00
N LEU A 509 -22.96 22.11 -26.78
CA LEU A 509 -21.82 23.00 -26.67
C LEU A 509 -21.54 23.78 -27.98
N ILE A 510 -21.68 23.13 -29.15
CA ILE A 510 -21.54 23.80 -30.46
C ILE A 510 -22.60 24.89 -30.62
N THR A 511 -23.86 24.58 -30.32
CA THR A 511 -24.96 25.55 -30.36
C THR A 511 -24.70 26.72 -29.41
N ASN A 512 -24.24 26.47 -28.18
CA ASN A 512 -23.91 27.54 -27.25
C ASN A 512 -22.78 28.44 -27.76
N ARG A 513 -21.78 27.89 -28.46
CA ARG A 513 -20.69 28.67 -29.05
C ARG A 513 -21.17 29.58 -30.18
N SER A 514 -22.05 29.10 -31.07
CA SER A 514 -22.59 29.94 -32.15
C SER A 514 -23.41 31.13 -31.62
N HIS A 515 -24.09 30.98 -30.48
CA HIS A 515 -24.82 32.07 -29.83
C HIS A 515 -23.91 33.11 -29.14
N THR A 516 -22.74 32.72 -28.63
CA THR A 516 -21.81 33.67 -27.99
C THR A 516 -21.14 34.66 -28.94
N THR A 517 -20.95 34.29 -30.21
CA THR A 517 -20.35 35.16 -31.24
C THR A 517 -21.36 36.05 -31.97
N GLY A 518 -22.67 35.71 -31.92
CA GLY A 518 -23.75 36.50 -32.51
C GLY A 518 -24.24 37.71 -31.70
N LYS A 519 -23.62 38.03 -30.56
CA LYS A 519 -24.00 39.19 -29.74
C LYS A 519 -23.49 40.52 -30.33
N SER A 520 -24.21 41.03 -31.33
CA SER A 520 -24.36 42.49 -31.47
C SER A 520 -25.17 42.99 -30.26
N LYS A 521 -24.75 44.09 -29.64
CA LYS A 521 -25.21 44.56 -28.32
C LYS A 521 -26.71 44.88 -28.17
N ASN A 522 -27.55 44.75 -29.21
CA ASN A 522 -28.95 45.21 -29.18
C ASN A 522 -30.00 44.19 -29.70
N ALA A 523 -29.87 42.89 -29.42
CA ALA A 523 -30.97 41.95 -29.63
C ALA A 523 -31.19 41.07 -28.40
N SER A 524 -32.33 41.27 -27.72
CA SER A 524 -32.86 40.29 -26.77
C SER A 524 -33.29 39.05 -27.56
N ILE A 525 -32.39 38.07 -27.66
CA ILE A 525 -32.70 36.79 -28.32
C ILE A 525 -33.57 35.98 -27.36
N ASP A 526 -34.78 35.64 -27.80
CA ASP A 526 -35.69 34.75 -27.08
C ASP A 526 -35.05 33.37 -26.85
N PRO A 527 -35.17 32.78 -25.65
CA PRO A 527 -34.70 31.42 -25.36
C PRO A 527 -35.32 30.33 -26.26
N ALA A 528 -36.41 30.65 -26.98
CA ALA A 528 -37.15 29.74 -27.83
C ALA A 528 -36.40 29.35 -29.12
N THR A 529 -35.63 30.27 -29.73
CA THR A 529 -34.91 29.99 -31.00
C THR A 529 -33.70 29.08 -30.79
N SER A 530 -33.13 29.02 -29.57
CA SER A 530 -31.97 28.19 -29.24
C SER A 530 -32.31 26.70 -29.10
N MET A 531 -33.61 26.37 -28.94
CA MET A 531 -34.10 25.01 -28.69
C MET A 531 -34.77 24.37 -29.92
N GLN A 532 -34.86 25.07 -31.05
CA GLN A 532 -35.63 24.64 -32.23
C GLN A 532 -35.17 23.27 -32.77
N TRP A 533 -33.86 23.08 -32.96
CA TRP A 533 -33.32 21.80 -33.46
C TRP A 533 -33.55 20.64 -32.48
N MET A 534 -33.62 20.89 -31.17
CA MET A 534 -33.93 19.88 -30.16
C MET A 534 -35.40 19.47 -30.21
N ILE A 535 -36.31 20.42 -30.46
CA ILE A 535 -37.74 20.14 -30.64
C ILE A 535 -37.95 19.32 -31.93
N GLU A 536 -37.30 19.71 -33.03
CA GLU A 536 -37.36 18.96 -34.29
C GLU A 536 -36.78 17.55 -34.16
N LEU A 537 -35.65 17.42 -33.45
CA LEU A 537 -35.07 16.12 -33.15
C LEU A 537 -35.99 15.28 -32.27
N HIS A 538 -36.62 15.88 -31.25
CA HIS A 538 -37.60 15.19 -30.41
C HIS A 538 -38.76 14.62 -31.22
N GLN A 539 -39.37 15.45 -32.08
CA GLN A 539 -40.50 15.03 -32.94
C GLN A 539 -40.11 13.91 -33.90
N HIS A 540 -38.94 14.02 -34.53
CA HIS A 540 -38.42 12.99 -35.41
C HIS A 540 -38.16 11.68 -34.66
N LEU A 541 -37.45 11.72 -33.53
CA LEU A 541 -37.17 10.53 -32.73
C LEU A 541 -38.45 9.89 -32.21
N GLU A 542 -39.43 10.68 -31.77
CA GLU A 542 -40.73 10.16 -31.33
C GLU A 542 -41.45 9.40 -32.45
N HIS A 543 -41.44 9.95 -33.67
CA HIS A 543 -42.04 9.29 -34.83
C HIS A 543 -41.34 7.96 -35.15
N GLU A 544 -40.01 7.96 -35.25
CA GLU A 544 -39.21 6.75 -35.53
C GLU A 544 -39.35 5.69 -34.44
N ILE A 545 -39.47 6.09 -33.17
CA ILE A 545 -39.68 5.16 -32.05
C ILE A 545 -41.08 4.54 -32.13
N LEU A 546 -42.13 5.33 -32.39
CA LEU A 546 -43.50 4.82 -32.47
C LEU A 546 -43.68 3.86 -33.64
N ASP A 547 -43.07 4.15 -34.79
CA ASP A 547 -43.03 3.22 -35.93
C ASP A 547 -42.17 1.99 -35.59
N GLY A 548 -41.00 2.22 -35.01
CA GLY A 548 -40.05 1.19 -34.62
C GLY A 548 -40.56 0.16 -33.61
N ILE A 549 -41.54 0.51 -32.76
CA ILE A 549 -42.21 -0.45 -31.85
C ILE A 549 -42.87 -1.59 -32.62
N GLN A 550 -43.38 -1.36 -33.84
CA GLN A 550 -44.07 -2.39 -34.63
C GLN A 550 -43.11 -3.44 -35.20
N TYR A 551 -41.86 -3.03 -35.44
CA TYR A 551 -40.81 -3.87 -36.05
C TYR A 551 -39.83 -4.43 -35.00
N PHE A 552 -40.07 -4.18 -33.72
CA PHE A 552 -39.25 -4.74 -32.64
C PHE A 552 -39.54 -6.24 -32.48
N PRO A 553 -38.54 -7.15 -32.47
CA PRO A 553 -37.12 -6.92 -32.18
C PRO A 553 -36.16 -6.84 -33.40
N GLU A 554 -36.65 -6.88 -34.64
CA GLU A 554 -35.79 -6.95 -35.85
C GLU A 554 -34.90 -5.70 -36.02
N ASN A 555 -35.40 -4.53 -35.60
CA ASN A 555 -34.72 -3.24 -35.63
C ASN A 555 -34.03 -2.85 -34.30
N ARG A 556 -33.73 -3.81 -33.42
CA ARG A 556 -33.28 -3.55 -32.03
C ARG A 556 -32.12 -2.55 -31.87
N ASP A 557 -31.08 -2.61 -32.71
CA ASP A 557 -29.91 -1.74 -32.53
C ASP A 557 -30.22 -0.27 -32.83
N THR A 558 -30.93 0.00 -33.93
CA THR A 558 -31.37 1.36 -34.29
C THR A 558 -32.42 1.87 -33.30
N PHE A 559 -33.37 1.01 -32.93
CA PHE A 559 -34.42 1.33 -31.96
C PHE A 559 -33.86 1.76 -30.59
N ILE A 560 -32.87 1.01 -30.06
CA ILE A 560 -32.24 1.35 -28.78
C ILE A 560 -31.40 2.64 -28.89
N SER A 561 -30.72 2.87 -30.02
CA SER A 561 -30.04 4.15 -30.29
C SER A 561 -31.04 5.32 -30.26
N HIS A 562 -32.17 5.19 -30.95
CA HIS A 562 -33.21 6.23 -30.99
C HIS A 562 -33.81 6.48 -29.60
N LEU A 563 -34.16 5.43 -28.85
CA LEU A 563 -34.70 5.56 -27.49
C LEU A 563 -33.71 6.27 -26.53
N PHE A 564 -32.42 5.95 -26.63
CA PHE A 564 -31.41 6.60 -25.80
C PHE A 564 -31.28 8.08 -26.15
N ALA A 565 -31.21 8.42 -27.45
CA ALA A 565 -31.21 9.81 -27.91
C ALA A 565 -32.47 10.57 -27.48
N TYR A 566 -33.64 9.92 -27.56
CA TYR A 566 -34.91 10.49 -27.10
C TYR A 566 -34.88 10.79 -25.60
N SER A 567 -34.28 9.89 -24.80
CA SER A 567 -34.09 10.13 -23.37
C SER A 567 -33.21 11.35 -23.08
N GLU A 568 -32.11 11.53 -23.81
CA GLU A 568 -31.20 12.69 -23.65
C GLU A 568 -31.91 14.01 -24.01
N VAL A 569 -32.67 14.02 -25.11
CA VAL A 569 -33.45 15.19 -25.52
C VAL A 569 -34.50 15.53 -24.46
N ASN A 570 -35.19 14.54 -23.88
CA ASN A 570 -36.17 14.75 -22.81
C ASN A 570 -35.53 15.25 -21.49
N LEU A 571 -34.29 14.85 -21.20
CA LEU A 571 -33.57 15.35 -20.03
C LEU A 571 -33.19 16.83 -20.15
N GLN A 572 -32.92 17.31 -21.37
CA GLN A 572 -32.49 18.68 -21.63
C GLN A 572 -33.68 19.62 -21.93
N THR A 573 -34.73 19.11 -22.60
CA THR A 573 -35.96 19.86 -22.93
C THR A 573 -37.01 19.75 -21.83
N ARG A 574 -38.07 20.58 -21.82
CA ARG A 574 -39.24 20.46 -20.90
C ARG A 574 -40.38 19.63 -21.48
N ILE A 575 -40.13 18.90 -22.56
CA ILE A 575 -41.12 18.08 -23.23
C ILE A 575 -41.39 16.84 -22.36
N ARG A 576 -42.66 16.41 -22.31
CA ARG A 576 -43.03 15.16 -21.62
C ARG A 576 -42.89 14.00 -22.59
N PRO A 577 -42.38 12.84 -22.15
CA PRO A 577 -42.29 11.68 -23.01
C PRO A 577 -43.68 11.19 -23.40
N ASN A 578 -43.78 10.61 -24.60
CA ASN A 578 -45.02 10.02 -25.09
C ASN A 578 -45.44 8.83 -24.21
N GLN A 579 -46.72 8.78 -23.82
CA GLN A 579 -47.25 7.75 -22.92
C GLN A 579 -47.11 6.33 -23.49
N THR A 580 -47.25 6.16 -24.80
CA THR A 580 -47.11 4.86 -25.48
C THR A 580 -45.70 4.32 -25.34
N VAL A 581 -44.69 5.18 -25.46
CA VAL A 581 -43.27 4.80 -25.28
C VAL A 581 -43.02 4.36 -23.84
N ILE A 582 -43.53 5.10 -22.85
CA ILE A 582 -43.38 4.74 -21.43
C ILE A 582 -44.07 3.39 -21.12
N LEU A 583 -45.29 3.19 -21.63
CA LEU A 583 -46.03 1.94 -21.46
C LEU A 583 -45.29 0.76 -22.09
N PHE A 584 -44.70 0.94 -23.27
CA PHE A 584 -43.85 -0.08 -23.90
C PHE A 584 -42.66 -0.44 -23.02
N LEU A 585 -41.91 0.55 -22.52
CA LEU A 585 -40.73 0.32 -21.67
C LEU A 585 -41.10 -0.40 -20.36
N HIS A 586 -42.18 0.02 -19.69
CA HIS A 586 -42.68 -0.64 -18.48
C HIS A 586 -43.17 -2.07 -18.75
N LYS A 587 -43.87 -2.31 -19.87
CA LYS A 587 -44.30 -3.64 -20.28
C LYS A 587 -43.10 -4.55 -20.55
N TYR A 588 -42.11 -4.06 -21.30
CA TYR A 588 -40.89 -4.81 -21.61
C TYR A 588 -40.16 -5.22 -20.32
N MET A 589 -39.94 -4.29 -19.39
CA MET A 589 -39.30 -4.62 -18.11
C MET A 589 -40.09 -5.64 -17.30
N ASN A 590 -41.43 -5.56 -17.29
CA ASN A 590 -42.28 -6.53 -16.61
C ASN A 590 -42.15 -7.94 -17.20
N GLU A 591 -42.04 -8.07 -18.51
CA GLU A 591 -41.82 -9.38 -19.14
C GLU A 591 -40.42 -9.92 -18.84
N CYS A 592 -39.38 -9.07 -18.83
CA CYS A 592 -38.04 -9.48 -18.42
C CYS A 592 -37.98 -9.99 -16.97
N ILE A 593 -38.80 -9.43 -16.06
CA ILE A 593 -38.88 -9.90 -14.66
C ILE A 593 -39.43 -11.34 -14.57
N ARG A 594 -40.25 -11.78 -15.53
CA ARG A 594 -40.83 -13.14 -15.54
C ARG A 594 -39.85 -14.21 -16.01
N LEU A 595 -38.77 -13.83 -16.70
CA LEU A 595 -37.76 -14.74 -17.20
C LEU A 595 -36.76 -15.11 -16.10
N ARG A 596 -36.28 -16.36 -16.10
CA ARG A 596 -35.19 -16.77 -15.18
C ARG A 596 -33.86 -16.19 -15.65
N GLU A 597 -32.94 -15.91 -14.72
CA GLU A 597 -31.61 -15.36 -15.05
C GLU A 597 -30.82 -16.21 -16.07
N ILE A 598 -31.04 -17.53 -16.07
CA ILE A 598 -30.35 -18.50 -16.96
C ILE A 598 -30.93 -18.46 -18.39
N GLU A 599 -32.16 -17.98 -18.54
CA GLU A 599 -32.90 -17.94 -19.82
C GLU A 599 -32.67 -16.64 -20.59
N MET A 600 -32.01 -15.64 -19.96
CA MET A 600 -31.61 -14.40 -20.62
C MET A 600 -30.29 -14.59 -21.37
N ASP A 601 -30.35 -14.51 -22.70
CA ASP A 601 -29.14 -14.40 -23.52
C ASP A 601 -28.40 -13.05 -23.26
N SER A 602 -27.15 -12.96 -23.71
CA SER A 602 -26.31 -11.78 -23.49
C SER A 602 -26.84 -10.52 -24.15
N ASP A 603 -27.52 -10.65 -25.28
CA ASP A 603 -28.05 -9.54 -26.07
C ASP A 603 -29.32 -8.95 -25.42
N ASN A 604 -30.24 -9.79 -24.98
CA ASN A 604 -31.44 -9.36 -24.24
C ASN A 604 -31.07 -8.77 -22.89
N ALA A 605 -30.03 -9.28 -22.21
CA ALA A 605 -29.50 -8.65 -21.01
C ALA A 605 -28.96 -7.24 -21.29
N ARG A 606 -28.26 -7.03 -22.41
CA ARG A 606 -27.80 -5.70 -22.85
C ARG A 606 -28.97 -4.75 -23.10
N ILE A 607 -29.98 -5.21 -23.84
CA ILE A 607 -31.18 -4.43 -24.18
C ILE A 607 -31.97 -4.07 -22.93
N PHE A 608 -32.19 -5.04 -22.04
CA PHE A 608 -32.88 -4.84 -20.78
C PHE A 608 -32.15 -3.80 -19.91
N ASN A 609 -30.82 -3.89 -19.84
CA ASN A 609 -30.01 -2.90 -19.14
C ASN A 609 -30.16 -1.47 -19.72
N CYS A 610 -30.15 -1.34 -21.05
CA CYS A 610 -30.41 -0.06 -21.73
C CYS A 610 -31.81 0.48 -21.41
N ILE A 611 -32.84 -0.37 -21.46
CA ILE A 611 -34.23 0.02 -21.18
C ILE A 611 -34.41 0.47 -19.73
N ILE A 612 -33.77 -0.20 -18.77
CA ILE A 612 -33.71 0.24 -17.37
C ILE A 612 -33.14 1.66 -17.32
N GLN A 613 -31.94 1.88 -17.87
CA GLN A 613 -31.30 3.19 -17.86
C GLN A 613 -32.17 4.29 -18.48
N ILE A 614 -32.77 4.02 -19.64
CA ILE A 614 -33.63 4.95 -20.38
C ILE A 614 -34.89 5.28 -19.57
N THR A 615 -35.54 4.27 -18.99
CA THR A 615 -36.75 4.49 -18.19
C THR A 615 -36.46 5.31 -16.94
N GLY A 616 -35.35 5.02 -16.25
CA GLY A 616 -34.88 5.80 -15.10
C GLY A 616 -34.75 7.28 -15.44
N ARG A 617 -34.12 7.59 -16.58
CA ARG A 617 -33.95 8.97 -17.08
C ARG A 617 -35.27 9.65 -17.41
N LEU A 618 -36.15 8.99 -18.17
CA LEU A 618 -37.46 9.54 -18.54
C LEU A 618 -38.36 9.77 -17.31
N SER A 619 -38.17 8.98 -16.25
CA SER A 619 -38.93 9.11 -15.01
C SER A 619 -38.52 10.30 -14.12
N LEU A 620 -37.37 10.95 -14.36
CA LEU A 620 -36.85 12.03 -13.52
C LEU A 620 -37.72 13.29 -13.42
N ARG A 621 -38.74 13.44 -14.27
CA ARG A 621 -39.60 14.64 -14.31
C ARG A 621 -41.06 14.36 -14.01
N ASP A 622 -41.45 13.10 -13.96
CA ASP A 622 -42.83 12.66 -13.76
C ASP A 622 -42.90 11.71 -12.56
N GLY A 623 -43.51 12.18 -11.48
CA GLY A 623 -43.65 11.41 -10.24
C GLY A 623 -44.47 10.13 -10.40
N SER A 624 -45.42 10.09 -11.33
CA SER A 624 -46.23 8.88 -11.59
C SER A 624 -45.39 7.81 -12.28
N VAL A 625 -44.63 8.20 -13.31
CA VAL A 625 -43.69 7.31 -14.01
C VAL A 625 -42.57 6.88 -13.06
N ALA A 626 -42.05 7.76 -12.21
CA ALA A 626 -41.04 7.44 -11.20
C ALA A 626 -41.54 6.41 -10.18
N SER A 627 -42.79 6.52 -9.72
CA SER A 627 -43.39 5.56 -8.79
C SER A 627 -43.47 4.16 -9.40
N THR A 628 -43.97 4.05 -10.63
CA THR A 628 -44.04 2.75 -11.34
C THR A 628 -42.64 2.20 -11.60
N THR A 629 -41.72 3.04 -12.09
CA THR A 629 -40.33 2.65 -12.39
C THR A 629 -39.59 2.14 -11.14
N CYS A 630 -39.71 2.84 -10.01
CA CYS A 630 -39.09 2.40 -8.74
C CYS A 630 -39.69 1.08 -8.24
N SER A 631 -40.99 0.87 -8.44
CA SER A 631 -41.65 -0.40 -8.09
C SER A 631 -41.11 -1.55 -8.94
N LEU A 632 -40.92 -1.33 -10.25
CA LEU A 632 -40.29 -2.29 -11.15
C LEU A 632 -38.84 -2.58 -10.74
N TYR A 633 -38.05 -1.54 -10.43
CA TYR A 633 -36.68 -1.71 -9.95
C TYR A 633 -36.61 -2.54 -8.66
N ALA A 634 -37.52 -2.31 -7.71
CA ALA A 634 -37.58 -3.09 -6.48
C ALA A 634 -37.86 -4.58 -6.74
N ASN A 635 -38.70 -4.88 -7.73
CA ASN A 635 -38.98 -6.26 -8.15
C ASN A 635 -37.78 -6.90 -8.85
N ILE A 636 -37.11 -6.16 -9.75
CA ILE A 636 -35.89 -6.63 -10.43
C ILE A 636 -34.79 -6.93 -9.40
N LEU A 637 -34.51 -6.00 -8.50
CA LEU A 637 -33.50 -6.19 -7.44
C LEU A 637 -33.83 -7.34 -6.48
N ALA A 638 -35.09 -7.77 -6.40
CA ALA A 638 -35.48 -8.89 -5.56
C ALA A 638 -35.08 -10.25 -6.14
N ILE A 639 -35.02 -10.37 -7.47
CA ILE A 639 -34.88 -11.65 -8.18
C ILE A 639 -33.55 -11.71 -8.93
N ASN A 640 -33.05 -10.58 -9.43
CA ASN A 640 -31.86 -10.50 -10.27
C ASN A 640 -30.65 -9.97 -9.48
N ASP A 641 -29.49 -10.60 -9.64
CA ASP A 641 -28.21 -10.17 -9.05
C ASP A 641 -27.07 -10.01 -10.07
N GLN A 642 -27.36 -10.02 -11.37
CA GLN A 642 -26.38 -9.77 -12.41
C GLN A 642 -25.80 -8.35 -12.31
N PRO A 643 -24.46 -8.18 -12.28
CA PRO A 643 -23.87 -6.87 -12.03
C PRO A 643 -24.25 -5.73 -12.98
N PRO A 644 -24.35 -5.94 -14.32
CA PRO A 644 -24.72 -4.85 -15.22
C PRO A 644 -26.09 -4.25 -14.88
N ILE A 645 -27.08 -5.09 -14.58
CA ILE A 645 -28.46 -4.70 -14.31
C ILE A 645 -28.57 -4.02 -12.95
N VAL A 646 -28.04 -4.66 -11.91
CA VAL A 646 -28.08 -4.14 -10.53
C VAL A 646 -27.39 -2.78 -10.45
N ASN A 647 -26.20 -2.64 -11.02
CA ASN A 647 -25.44 -1.40 -10.98
C ASN A 647 -26.15 -0.26 -11.74
N THR A 648 -26.78 -0.57 -12.88
CA THR A 648 -27.54 0.44 -13.65
C THR A 648 -28.77 0.93 -12.89
N ILE A 649 -29.48 0.03 -12.18
CA ILE A 649 -30.58 0.41 -11.28
C ILE A 649 -30.06 1.30 -10.16
N ILE A 650 -28.98 0.92 -9.49
CA ILE A 650 -28.38 1.66 -8.37
C ILE A 650 -27.98 3.09 -8.80
N VAL A 651 -27.33 3.23 -9.96
CA VAL A 651 -26.98 4.54 -10.52
C VAL A 651 -28.24 5.36 -10.82
N SER A 652 -29.24 4.75 -11.45
CA SER A 652 -30.52 5.42 -11.76
C SER A 652 -31.25 5.90 -10.51
N LEU A 653 -31.24 5.11 -9.43
CA LEU A 653 -31.85 5.46 -8.15
C LEU A 653 -31.14 6.63 -7.48
N THR A 654 -29.83 6.75 -7.65
CA THR A 654 -29.05 7.88 -7.13
C THR A 654 -29.54 9.21 -7.71
N ASP A 655 -29.86 9.24 -9.00
CA ASP A 655 -30.37 10.45 -9.66
C ASP A 655 -31.86 10.69 -9.35
N LEU A 656 -32.67 9.63 -9.28
CA LEU A 656 -34.07 9.73 -8.88
C LEU A 656 -34.22 10.24 -7.45
N CYS A 657 -33.34 9.85 -6.53
CA CYS A 657 -33.40 10.26 -5.13
C CYS A 657 -33.27 11.78 -4.95
N LYS A 658 -32.59 12.48 -5.87
CA LYS A 658 -32.46 13.95 -5.83
C LYS A 658 -33.76 14.71 -6.07
N LYS A 659 -34.72 14.08 -6.78
CA LYS A 659 -36.00 14.71 -7.17
C LYS A 659 -37.22 14.05 -6.52
N HIS A 660 -37.14 12.74 -6.30
CA HIS A 660 -38.22 11.88 -5.83
C HIS A 660 -37.79 11.07 -4.60
N THR A 661 -37.16 11.73 -3.62
CA THR A 661 -36.62 11.10 -2.40
C THR A 661 -37.62 10.18 -1.71
N GLN A 662 -38.85 10.65 -1.50
CA GLN A 662 -39.92 9.87 -0.84
C GLN A 662 -40.33 8.59 -1.60
N ILE A 663 -40.12 8.55 -2.92
CA ILE A 663 -40.39 7.36 -3.73
C ILE A 663 -39.25 6.36 -3.56
N VAL A 664 -38.00 6.84 -3.63
CA VAL A 664 -36.80 6.01 -3.49
C VAL A 664 -36.67 5.44 -2.08
N GLU A 665 -37.03 6.21 -1.03
CA GLU A 665 -37.02 5.74 0.36
C GLU A 665 -37.84 4.45 0.57
N ARG A 666 -38.92 4.25 -0.20
CA ARG A 666 -39.77 3.05 -0.11
C ARG A 666 -39.07 1.77 -0.57
N ILE A 667 -38.00 1.88 -1.35
CA ILE A 667 -37.28 0.75 -1.94
C ILE A 667 -35.84 0.62 -1.41
N VAL A 668 -35.41 1.50 -0.49
CA VAL A 668 -34.07 1.50 0.11
C VAL A 668 -33.69 0.14 0.68
N GLU A 669 -34.60 -0.55 1.37
CA GLU A 669 -34.31 -1.89 1.90
C GLU A 669 -33.99 -2.93 0.81
N ARG A 670 -34.59 -2.82 -0.38
CA ARG A 670 -34.30 -3.71 -1.51
C ARG A 670 -32.91 -3.46 -2.06
N VAL A 671 -32.50 -2.20 -2.14
CA VAL A 671 -31.16 -1.79 -2.53
C VAL A 671 -30.13 -2.22 -1.48
N LEU A 672 -30.42 -2.03 -0.18
CA LEU A 672 -29.53 -2.42 0.93
C LEU A 672 -29.18 -3.90 0.93
N ARG A 673 -30.10 -4.78 0.51
CA ARG A 673 -29.83 -6.22 0.41
C ARG A 673 -28.70 -6.53 -0.58
N LYS A 674 -28.40 -5.65 -1.55
CA LYS A 674 -27.31 -5.83 -2.51
C LYS A 674 -25.91 -5.67 -1.93
N LEU A 675 -25.79 -5.12 -0.71
CA LEU A 675 -24.54 -5.22 0.09
C LEU A 675 -24.23 -6.65 0.54
N LYS A 676 -25.11 -7.62 0.30
CA LYS A 676 -24.87 -9.06 0.58
C LYS A 676 -24.77 -9.89 -0.71
N SER A 677 -24.61 -9.26 -1.87
CA SER A 677 -24.46 -9.96 -3.14
C SER A 677 -23.18 -10.81 -3.16
N PRO A 678 -23.18 -12.01 -3.77
CA PRO A 678 -21.97 -12.78 -4.03
C PRO A 678 -21.00 -12.06 -4.98
N TYR A 679 -21.46 -11.05 -5.73
CA TYR A 679 -20.60 -10.26 -6.60
C TYR A 679 -20.05 -9.02 -5.88
N ASP A 680 -18.73 -8.95 -5.73
CA ASP A 680 -18.03 -7.85 -5.07
C ASP A 680 -18.36 -6.48 -5.69
N VAL A 681 -18.48 -6.43 -7.02
CA VAL A 681 -18.82 -5.22 -7.77
C VAL A 681 -20.20 -4.66 -7.35
N ASN A 682 -21.18 -5.52 -7.12
CA ASN A 682 -22.52 -5.09 -6.68
C ASN A 682 -22.47 -4.51 -5.27
N ARG A 683 -21.74 -5.16 -4.35
CA ARG A 683 -21.57 -4.66 -2.98
C ARG A 683 -20.91 -3.27 -3.01
N LEU A 684 -19.86 -3.12 -3.82
CA LEU A 684 -19.14 -1.86 -3.96
C LEU A 684 -20.00 -0.73 -4.54
N GLU A 685 -20.71 -0.96 -5.64
CA GLU A 685 -21.58 0.07 -6.25
C GLU A 685 -22.78 0.42 -5.37
N THR A 686 -23.34 -0.57 -4.66
CA THR A 686 -24.38 -0.33 -3.66
C THR A 686 -23.88 0.58 -2.54
N PHE A 687 -22.66 0.33 -2.04
CA PHE A 687 -22.04 1.17 -1.02
C PHE A 687 -21.85 2.60 -1.53
N LYS A 688 -21.27 2.78 -2.74
CA LYS A 688 -21.06 4.10 -3.36
C LYS A 688 -22.35 4.90 -3.52
N CYS A 689 -23.46 4.23 -3.83
CA CYS A 689 -24.76 4.87 -3.92
C CYS A 689 -25.16 5.48 -2.57
N PHE A 690 -25.11 4.70 -1.50
CA PHE A 690 -25.46 5.18 -0.17
C PHE A 690 -24.45 6.20 0.38
N GLU A 691 -23.16 6.00 0.15
CA GLU A 691 -22.08 6.96 0.44
C GLU A 691 -22.46 8.35 -0.12
N LYS A 692 -22.80 8.41 -1.41
CA LYS A 692 -23.19 9.65 -2.08
C LYS A 692 -24.51 10.23 -1.55
N LEU A 693 -25.54 9.41 -1.39
CA LEU A 693 -26.86 9.87 -0.92
C LEU A 693 -26.82 10.38 0.53
N VAL A 694 -26.00 9.78 1.38
CA VAL A 694 -25.80 10.20 2.77
C VAL A 694 -24.97 11.47 2.86
N LEU A 695 -23.83 11.55 2.16
CA LEU A 695 -22.96 12.75 2.21
C LEU A 695 -23.67 13.99 1.63
N GLN A 696 -24.58 13.80 0.67
CA GLN A 696 -25.41 14.85 0.05
C GLN A 696 -26.72 15.17 0.82
N ASP A 697 -26.88 14.66 2.05
CA ASP A 697 -28.07 14.85 2.90
C ASP A 697 -29.41 14.45 2.24
N GLN A 698 -29.38 13.54 1.25
CA GLN A 698 -30.59 13.03 0.60
C GLN A 698 -31.24 11.93 1.42
N ILE A 699 -30.43 11.10 2.09
CA ILE A 699 -30.89 10.03 2.98
C ILE A 699 -30.15 10.16 4.31
N LYS A 700 -30.88 10.00 5.42
CA LYS A 700 -30.28 10.03 6.76
C LYS A 700 -29.58 8.71 7.08
N LEU A 701 -28.34 8.78 7.56
CA LEU A 701 -27.59 7.63 8.06
C LEU A 701 -28.10 7.20 9.44
N ARG A 702 -29.06 6.26 9.46
CA ARG A 702 -29.66 5.69 10.67
C ARG A 702 -30.25 4.31 10.40
N GLY A 703 -30.64 3.59 11.45
CA GLY A 703 -31.41 2.35 11.32
C GLY A 703 -30.70 1.26 10.52
N SER A 704 -31.46 0.60 9.66
CA SER A 704 -30.97 -0.49 8.81
C SER A 704 -29.82 -0.08 7.88
N LEU A 705 -29.84 1.16 7.39
CA LEU A 705 -28.78 1.72 6.54
C LEU A 705 -27.45 1.83 7.29
N LEU A 706 -27.46 2.45 8.48
CA LEU A 706 -26.25 2.58 9.30
C LEU A 706 -25.65 1.22 9.65
N LEU A 707 -26.48 0.26 10.03
CA LEU A 707 -26.05 -1.10 10.33
C LEU A 707 -25.37 -1.76 9.12
N ALA A 708 -25.97 -1.66 7.94
CA ALA A 708 -25.44 -2.29 6.74
C ALA A 708 -24.10 -1.67 6.30
N LEU A 709 -23.95 -0.34 6.40
CA LEU A 709 -22.69 0.33 6.07
C LEU A 709 -21.58 0.05 7.10
N LEU A 710 -21.92 -0.05 8.40
CA LEU A 710 -20.96 -0.49 9.42
C LEU A 710 -20.46 -1.91 9.16
N ALA A 711 -21.32 -2.82 8.69
CA ALA A 711 -20.91 -4.17 8.34
C ALA A 711 -19.94 -4.21 7.13
N ALA A 712 -20.00 -3.23 6.24
CA ALA A 712 -19.09 -3.12 5.08
C ALA A 712 -17.63 -2.82 5.47
N LEU A 713 -17.37 -2.31 6.70
CA LEU A 713 -16.02 -2.22 7.25
C LEU A 713 -15.33 -3.59 7.40
N LEU A 714 -16.13 -4.67 7.40
CA LEU A 714 -15.68 -6.05 7.55
C LEU A 714 -15.95 -6.87 6.28
N ASP A 715 -16.06 -6.22 5.13
CA ASP A 715 -16.21 -6.92 3.86
C ASP A 715 -14.93 -7.69 3.51
N GLU A 716 -15.09 -8.81 2.78
CA GLU A 716 -13.96 -9.63 2.30
C GLU A 716 -13.19 -8.92 1.18
N CYS A 717 -13.85 -8.01 0.46
CA CYS A 717 -13.22 -7.17 -0.55
C CYS A 717 -12.49 -5.98 0.11
N ASP A 718 -11.16 -6.01 0.06
CA ASP A 718 -10.29 -4.96 0.63
C ASP A 718 -10.64 -3.55 0.12
N ASP A 719 -11.02 -3.41 -1.15
CA ASP A 719 -11.38 -2.12 -1.75
C ASP A 719 -12.66 -1.54 -1.14
N LEU A 720 -13.65 -2.39 -0.85
CA LEU A 720 -14.89 -1.97 -0.21
C LEU A 720 -14.65 -1.63 1.27
N ALA A 721 -13.89 -2.46 2.00
CA ALA A 721 -13.58 -2.21 3.41
C ALA A 721 -12.81 -0.88 3.60
N LYS A 722 -11.79 -0.61 2.77
CA LYS A 722 -11.06 0.67 2.77
C LYS A 722 -11.98 1.85 2.47
N ARG A 723 -12.81 1.73 1.43
CA ARG A 723 -13.76 2.78 1.06
C ARG A 723 -14.77 3.07 2.16
N ALA A 724 -15.21 2.04 2.89
CA ALA A 724 -16.08 2.21 4.04
C ALA A 724 -15.39 2.97 5.18
N ALA A 725 -14.11 2.68 5.45
CA ALA A 725 -13.32 3.42 6.43
C ALA A 725 -13.17 4.90 6.04
N ASP A 726 -12.83 5.18 4.77
CA ASP A 726 -12.71 6.55 4.25
C ASP A 726 -14.03 7.33 4.36
N PHE A 727 -15.15 6.69 4.01
CA PHE A 727 -16.48 7.28 4.15
C PHE A 727 -16.79 7.67 5.59
N PHE A 728 -16.52 6.79 6.56
CA PHE A 728 -16.78 7.11 7.96
C PHE A 728 -15.84 8.18 8.49
N ALA A 729 -14.56 8.18 8.11
CA ALA A 729 -13.62 9.25 8.47
C ALA A 729 -14.12 10.62 7.95
N GLU A 730 -14.61 10.67 6.71
CA GLU A 730 -15.22 11.89 6.15
C GLU A 730 -16.52 12.27 6.86
N PHE A 731 -17.41 11.30 7.14
CA PHE A 731 -18.69 11.55 7.78
C PHE A 731 -18.53 12.05 9.23
N LEU A 732 -17.61 11.46 10.00
CA LEU A 732 -17.32 11.86 11.38
C LEU A 732 -16.74 13.27 11.43
N SER A 733 -15.81 13.59 10.53
CA SER A 733 -15.16 14.91 10.49
C SER A 733 -16.10 16.03 10.03
N LYS A 734 -16.96 15.77 9.02
CA LYS A 734 -17.79 16.81 8.41
C LYS A 734 -19.22 16.91 8.94
N LYS A 735 -19.81 15.80 9.41
CA LYS A 735 -21.26 15.71 9.68
C LYS A 735 -21.59 15.40 11.14
N ASN A 736 -21.01 14.35 11.72
CA ASN A 736 -21.35 13.94 13.09
C ASN A 736 -20.16 13.28 13.82
N PRO A 737 -19.37 14.06 14.59
CA PRO A 737 -18.19 13.53 15.29
C PRO A 737 -18.54 12.57 16.44
N THR A 738 -19.80 12.56 16.90
CA THR A 738 -20.26 11.71 18.01
C THR A 738 -20.87 10.39 17.55
N LEU A 739 -20.96 10.12 16.24
CA LEU A 739 -21.65 8.93 15.73
C LEU A 739 -21.03 7.64 16.29
N PHE A 740 -19.72 7.48 16.22
CA PHE A 740 -19.06 6.26 16.69
C PHE A 740 -19.20 6.06 18.19
N GLN A 741 -19.22 7.14 18.97
CA GLN A 741 -19.48 7.09 20.42
C GLN A 741 -20.87 6.55 20.72
N LYS A 742 -21.89 6.98 19.96
CA LYS A 742 -23.26 6.46 20.07
C LYS A 742 -23.35 5.01 19.59
N CYS A 743 -22.74 4.71 18.44
CA CYS A 743 -22.70 3.36 17.88
C CYS A 743 -22.05 2.37 18.85
N LEU A 744 -20.96 2.72 19.54
CA LEU A 744 -20.31 1.81 20.50
C LEU A 744 -21.24 1.41 21.65
N ILE A 745 -22.15 2.30 22.05
CA ILE A 745 -23.19 2.08 23.07
C ILE A 745 -24.34 1.23 22.50
N GLU A 746 -24.86 1.58 21.33
CA GLU A 746 -26.07 0.99 20.76
C GLU A 746 -25.81 -0.36 20.04
N CYS A 747 -24.66 -0.50 19.36
CA CYS A 747 -24.35 -1.65 18.50
C CYS A 747 -24.28 -3.00 19.24
N PRO A 748 -23.79 -3.13 20.49
CA PRO A 748 -23.89 -4.39 21.23
C PRO A 748 -25.32 -4.92 21.33
N PHE A 749 -26.31 -4.04 21.48
CA PHE A 749 -27.73 -4.41 21.51
C PHE A 749 -28.24 -4.75 20.12
N VAL A 750 -27.94 -3.89 19.14
CA VAL A 750 -28.43 -4.04 17.75
C VAL A 750 -27.84 -5.28 17.07
N PHE A 751 -26.53 -5.49 17.19
CA PHE A 751 -25.86 -6.59 16.50
C PHE A 751 -26.32 -7.96 16.98
N ASN A 752 -26.72 -8.06 18.25
CA ASN A 752 -27.28 -9.26 18.85
C ASN A 752 -28.83 -9.31 18.79
N GLU A 753 -29.48 -8.33 18.17
CA GLU A 753 -30.96 -8.21 18.07
C GLU A 753 -31.68 -8.26 19.42
N TYR A 754 -31.11 -7.62 20.45
CA TYR A 754 -31.71 -7.58 21.77
C TYR A 754 -32.97 -6.71 21.80
N LYS A 755 -34.14 -7.32 22.05
CA LYS A 755 -35.46 -6.67 21.84
C LYS A 755 -35.81 -5.59 22.87
N ASN A 756 -35.37 -5.72 24.13
CA ASN A 756 -35.76 -4.83 25.23
C ASN A 756 -34.76 -3.68 25.42
N PHE A 757 -34.56 -2.82 24.42
CA PHE A 757 -33.69 -1.64 24.57
C PHE A 757 -34.34 -0.35 24.10
N ASP A 758 -34.87 0.41 25.07
CA ASP A 758 -35.36 1.77 24.89
C ASP A 758 -34.16 2.73 24.89
N GLY A 759 -33.81 3.30 23.74
CA GLY A 759 -32.65 4.20 23.60
C GLY A 759 -31.87 4.08 22.29
N LEU A 760 -32.40 3.40 21.29
CA LEU A 760 -31.82 3.30 19.96
C LEU A 760 -32.08 4.58 19.14
N ASP A 761 -31.53 5.71 19.55
CA ASP A 761 -31.68 6.97 18.79
C ASP A 761 -31.14 6.80 17.35
N SER A 762 -30.00 6.13 17.22
CA SER A 762 -29.34 5.88 15.94
C SER A 762 -30.01 4.74 15.16
N PHE A 763 -30.80 3.90 15.83
CA PHE A 763 -31.41 2.68 15.29
C PHE A 763 -32.92 2.55 15.60
N SER A 764 -33.65 3.66 15.66
CA SER A 764 -35.05 3.75 16.13
C SER A 764 -36.11 3.04 15.28
N GLU A 765 -35.70 2.25 14.28
CA GLU A 765 -36.59 1.51 13.37
C GLU A 765 -36.89 0.11 13.94
N THR A 766 -38.16 -0.22 14.08
CA THR A 766 -38.70 -1.32 14.88
C THR A 766 -38.50 -2.75 14.33
N SER A 767 -37.65 -2.96 13.31
CA SER A 767 -37.40 -4.32 12.77
C SER A 767 -36.02 -4.53 12.13
N ILE A 768 -34.96 -4.09 12.82
CA ILE A 768 -33.58 -4.27 12.32
C ILE A 768 -33.16 -5.74 12.44
N LYS A 769 -32.91 -6.39 11.30
CA LYS A 769 -32.28 -7.72 11.22
C LYS A 769 -30.77 -7.57 11.08
N SER A 770 -30.02 -8.02 12.08
CA SER A 770 -28.57 -7.89 12.14
C SER A 770 -27.86 -8.96 11.31
N PRO A 771 -26.97 -8.59 10.36
CA PRO A 771 -26.09 -9.56 9.72
C PRO A 771 -25.02 -10.14 10.67
N LEU A 772 -24.85 -9.54 11.84
CA LEU A 772 -23.81 -9.87 12.82
C LEU A 772 -24.35 -10.63 14.04
N LYS A 773 -25.56 -11.19 13.94
CA LYS A 773 -26.21 -11.93 15.03
C LYS A 773 -25.50 -13.25 15.33
N GLY A 774 -25.45 -13.60 16.62
CA GLY A 774 -25.08 -14.94 17.11
C GLY A 774 -23.59 -15.10 17.41
N GLU A 775 -23.22 -16.18 18.11
CA GLU A 775 -21.85 -16.38 18.60
C GLU A 775 -20.83 -16.58 17.47
N SER A 776 -21.23 -17.14 16.31
CA SER A 776 -20.35 -17.31 15.15
C SER A 776 -19.81 -15.98 14.61
N GLN A 777 -20.57 -14.89 14.74
CA GLN A 777 -20.20 -13.55 14.29
C GLN A 777 -19.46 -12.74 15.35
N ARG A 778 -19.16 -13.31 16.51
CA ARG A 778 -18.49 -12.62 17.63
C ARG A 778 -17.15 -12.00 17.23
N LYS A 779 -16.29 -12.72 16.51
CA LYS A 779 -14.98 -12.20 16.07
C LYS A 779 -15.14 -10.98 15.15
N ARG A 780 -16.13 -10.99 14.27
CA ARG A 780 -16.45 -9.87 13.37
C ARG A 780 -16.95 -8.66 14.16
N ARG A 781 -17.89 -8.84 15.10
CA ARG A 781 -18.33 -7.74 16.00
C ARG A 781 -17.15 -7.13 16.77
N GLN A 782 -16.26 -7.96 17.29
CA GLN A 782 -15.05 -7.52 18.00
C GLN A 782 -14.08 -6.70 17.14
N GLN A 783 -13.97 -6.99 15.84
CA GLN A 783 -13.21 -6.20 14.88
C GLN A 783 -13.90 -4.85 14.60
N LEU A 784 -15.23 -4.84 14.50
CA LEU A 784 -16.00 -3.60 14.31
C LEU A 784 -15.84 -2.66 15.51
N TYR A 785 -15.93 -3.19 16.73
CA TYR A 785 -15.72 -2.38 17.94
C TYR A 785 -14.32 -1.79 18.01
N LYS A 786 -13.29 -2.51 17.54
CA LYS A 786 -11.92 -1.96 17.45
C LYS A 786 -11.87 -0.77 16.51
N HIS A 787 -12.41 -0.89 15.30
CA HIS A 787 -12.48 0.23 14.35
C HIS A 787 -13.22 1.44 14.94
N LEU A 788 -14.38 1.22 15.61
CA LEU A 788 -15.11 2.31 16.26
C LEU A 788 -14.29 3.02 17.36
N MET A 789 -13.38 2.30 18.03
CA MET A 789 -12.54 2.85 19.10
C MET A 789 -11.29 3.58 18.59
N GLU A 790 -10.83 3.35 17.36
CA GLU A 790 -9.62 3.98 16.81
C GLU A 790 -9.73 5.50 16.70
N ASP A 791 -10.92 6.02 16.39
CA ASP A 791 -11.20 7.45 16.24
C ASP A 791 -11.73 8.12 17.53
N MET A 792 -11.82 7.38 18.65
CA MET A 792 -12.34 7.89 19.93
C MET A 792 -11.22 8.44 20.84
N ASP A 793 -11.53 9.46 21.63
CA ASP A 793 -10.62 9.99 22.65
C ASP A 793 -10.67 9.17 23.96
N ASP A 794 -9.64 9.33 24.79
CA ASP A 794 -9.52 8.63 26.07
C ASP A 794 -10.69 8.93 27.02
N ILE A 795 -11.24 10.15 26.99
CA ILE A 795 -12.38 10.56 27.83
C ILE A 795 -13.62 9.72 27.47
N ASN A 796 -14.02 9.71 26.20
CA ASN A 796 -15.24 9.02 25.79
C ASN A 796 -15.08 7.49 25.87
N MET A 797 -13.86 6.96 25.70
CA MET A 797 -13.56 5.56 26.00
C MET A 797 -13.82 5.21 27.47
N ILE A 798 -13.37 6.04 28.42
CA ILE A 798 -13.61 5.80 29.86
C ILE A 798 -15.09 5.96 30.22
N LEU A 799 -15.79 6.92 29.61
CA LEU A 799 -17.23 7.12 29.85
C LEU A 799 -18.07 5.88 29.48
N TYR A 800 -17.57 4.99 28.63
CA TYR A 800 -18.23 3.73 28.29
C TYR A 800 -18.51 2.83 29.52
N PHE A 801 -17.73 2.95 30.60
CA PHE A 801 -17.99 2.22 31.86
C PHE A 801 -19.36 2.50 32.47
N GLY A 802 -19.97 3.65 32.16
CA GLY A 802 -21.34 3.96 32.55
C GLY A 802 -22.37 2.93 32.03
N GLN A 803 -22.08 2.20 30.94
CA GLN A 803 -22.95 1.14 30.41
C GLN A 803 -23.18 -0.01 31.40
N LEU A 804 -22.26 -0.24 32.33
CA LEU A 804 -22.39 -1.29 33.33
C LEU A 804 -23.62 -1.11 34.23
N LYS A 805 -24.03 0.14 34.49
CA LYS A 805 -25.24 0.41 35.26
C LYS A 805 -26.48 -0.16 34.58
N LEU A 806 -26.64 0.14 33.29
CA LEU A 806 -27.77 -0.34 32.48
C LEU A 806 -27.77 -1.87 32.36
N ILE A 807 -26.61 -2.47 32.08
CA ILE A 807 -26.50 -3.94 31.98
C ILE A 807 -26.78 -4.60 33.33
N SER A 808 -26.40 -3.97 34.45
CA SER A 808 -26.73 -4.48 35.79
C SER A 808 -28.23 -4.44 36.09
N GLU A 809 -28.91 -3.34 35.76
CA GLU A 809 -30.37 -3.22 35.91
C GLU A 809 -31.09 -4.27 35.05
N LYS A 810 -30.70 -4.42 33.78
CA LYS A 810 -31.25 -5.45 32.89
C LYS A 810 -30.96 -6.87 33.38
N SER A 811 -29.76 -7.14 33.91
CA SER A 811 -29.42 -8.47 34.46
C SER A 811 -30.33 -8.93 35.59
N LYS A 812 -30.96 -7.98 36.30
CA LYS A 812 -31.88 -8.25 37.42
C LYS A 812 -33.32 -8.39 36.96
N LEU A 813 -33.75 -7.52 36.04
CA LEU A 813 -35.16 -7.29 35.74
C LEU A 813 -35.62 -7.94 34.42
N ASP A 814 -34.71 -8.11 33.46
CA ASP A 814 -35.06 -8.52 32.10
C ASP A 814 -34.70 -10.00 31.86
N PRO A 815 -35.69 -10.89 31.66
CA PRO A 815 -35.41 -12.30 31.39
C PRO A 815 -34.65 -12.53 30.09
N LEU A 816 -34.73 -11.61 29.10
CA LEU A 816 -34.07 -11.75 27.80
C LEU A 816 -32.54 -11.72 27.90
N ILE A 817 -31.98 -11.16 28.98
CA ILE A 817 -30.52 -11.12 29.16
C ILE A 817 -29.93 -12.52 29.41
N LYS A 818 -30.78 -13.48 29.77
CA LYS A 818 -30.44 -14.89 30.02
C LYS A 818 -30.54 -15.75 28.76
N GLU A 819 -31.14 -15.23 27.70
CA GLU A 819 -31.15 -15.85 26.37
C GLU A 819 -29.74 -15.77 25.73
N PRO A 820 -29.42 -16.62 24.74
CA PRO A 820 -28.12 -16.61 24.09
C PRO A 820 -27.76 -15.24 23.48
N GLU A 821 -28.73 -14.48 22.96
CA GLU A 821 -28.54 -13.11 22.49
C GLU A 821 -28.13 -12.15 23.62
N GLY A 822 -28.75 -12.28 24.79
CA GLY A 822 -28.43 -11.51 25.98
C GLY A 822 -27.04 -11.81 26.52
N ILE A 823 -26.64 -13.08 26.53
CA ILE A 823 -25.30 -13.51 26.92
C ILE A 823 -24.24 -12.99 25.94
N ALA A 824 -24.50 -13.06 24.63
CA ALA A 824 -23.62 -12.52 23.60
C ALA A 824 -23.44 -11.00 23.75
N LEU A 825 -24.52 -10.26 24.04
CA LEU A 825 -24.49 -8.83 24.38
C LEU A 825 -23.55 -8.56 25.57
N VAL A 826 -23.68 -9.32 26.66
CA VAL A 826 -22.81 -9.15 27.84
C VAL A 826 -21.35 -9.41 27.48
N LYS A 827 -21.06 -10.47 26.71
CA LYS A 827 -19.69 -10.78 26.24
C LYS A 827 -19.10 -9.64 25.40
N ASP A 828 -19.91 -9.00 24.55
CA ASP A 828 -19.47 -7.88 23.73
C ASP A 828 -19.16 -6.63 24.56
N VAL A 829 -20.02 -6.28 25.53
CA VAL A 829 -19.77 -5.16 26.46
C VAL A 829 -18.50 -5.38 27.28
N LEU A 830 -18.30 -6.60 27.80
CA LEU A 830 -17.08 -6.95 28.55
C LEU A 830 -15.82 -6.85 27.68
N TYR A 831 -15.90 -7.27 26.42
CA TYR A 831 -14.80 -7.15 25.48
C TYR A 831 -14.45 -5.69 25.18
N ILE A 832 -15.44 -4.82 24.98
CA ILE A 832 -15.22 -3.39 24.75
C ILE A 832 -14.53 -2.76 25.97
N LEU A 833 -15.05 -3.01 27.18
CA LEU A 833 -14.45 -2.51 28.42
C LEU A 833 -13.01 -3.00 28.62
N LYS A 834 -12.72 -4.27 28.28
CA LYS A 834 -11.37 -4.83 28.31
C LYS A 834 -10.45 -4.06 27.36
N LYS A 835 -10.92 -3.73 26.16
CA LYS A 835 -10.15 -2.98 25.16
C LYS A 835 -9.90 -1.54 25.58
N VAL A 836 -10.87 -0.86 26.18
CA VAL A 836 -10.69 0.47 26.78
C VAL A 836 -9.54 0.47 27.81
N CYS A 837 -9.44 -0.58 28.64
CA CYS A 837 -8.35 -0.73 29.60
C CYS A 837 -6.96 -0.91 28.94
N GLN A 838 -6.92 -1.41 27.70
CA GLN A 838 -5.67 -1.68 26.96
C GLN A 838 -5.21 -0.48 26.12
N LEU A 839 -6.15 0.32 25.59
CA LEU A 839 -5.86 1.40 24.64
C LEU A 839 -5.53 2.74 25.31
N THR A 840 -6.04 3.00 26.52
CA THR A 840 -5.77 4.26 27.23
C THR A 840 -4.29 4.35 27.66
N LYS A 841 -3.60 5.46 27.37
CA LYS A 841 -2.15 5.65 27.61
C LYS A 841 -1.78 5.78 29.09
N GLU A 842 -0.68 5.16 29.55
CA GLU A 842 -0.16 5.35 30.92
C GLU A 842 0.06 6.83 31.25
N GLN A 843 -0.47 7.28 32.38
CA GLN A 843 -0.08 8.57 32.93
C GLN A 843 1.35 8.44 33.48
N LYS A 844 2.34 8.89 32.70
CA LYS A 844 3.62 9.30 33.28
C LYS A 844 3.37 10.57 34.10
N GLN A 845 3.49 10.46 35.42
CA GLN A 845 3.71 11.64 36.24
C GLN A 845 5.05 12.28 35.82
N ASN A 846 5.03 13.60 35.61
CA ASN A 846 6.15 14.44 35.17
C ASN A 846 7.50 14.08 35.80
N SER A 847 8.54 14.04 34.97
CA SER A 847 9.91 14.42 35.34
C SER A 847 10.63 14.90 34.09
N GLU A 848 10.97 16.19 34.10
CA GLU A 848 11.85 16.90 33.17
C GLU A 848 13.19 16.14 33.06
N ASN A 849 13.58 15.65 31.87
CA ASN A 849 14.97 15.30 31.51
C ASN A 849 15.13 14.72 30.07
N ASN A 850 14.31 15.13 29.09
CA ASN A 850 14.44 14.63 27.71
C ASN A 850 14.70 15.76 26.68
N GLU A 851 15.66 16.63 26.95
CA GLU A 851 16.18 17.60 25.95
C GLU A 851 17.61 17.30 25.47
N ALA A 852 18.22 16.19 25.90
CA ALA A 852 19.59 15.84 25.51
C ALA A 852 19.70 14.90 24.30
N ASP A 853 18.68 14.08 24.01
CA ASP A 853 18.79 13.01 23.00
C ASP A 853 18.45 13.45 21.56
N ASN A 854 17.83 14.62 21.36
CA ASN A 854 17.43 15.09 20.02
C ASN A 854 18.54 15.84 19.26
N LYS A 855 19.75 15.97 19.81
CA LYS A 855 20.86 16.69 19.15
C LYS A 855 21.88 15.78 18.46
N GLU A 856 21.84 14.47 18.70
CA GLU A 856 22.73 13.51 18.03
C GLU A 856 22.15 12.96 16.72
N GLU A 857 20.83 13.04 16.52
CA GLU A 857 20.19 12.62 15.27
C GLU A 857 20.44 13.59 14.10
N ASP A 858 20.53 14.91 14.36
CA ASP A 858 20.78 15.92 13.32
C ASP A 858 22.25 15.93 12.84
N ALA A 859 23.21 15.61 13.72
CA ALA A 859 24.64 15.65 13.38
C ALA A 859 25.08 14.50 12.46
N MET A 860 24.33 13.39 12.42
CA MET A 860 24.65 12.23 11.58
C MET A 860 23.97 12.28 10.20
N ALA A 861 22.98 13.15 10.02
CA ALA A 861 22.34 13.43 8.74
C ALA A 861 23.15 14.41 7.88
N GLU A 862 23.81 15.42 8.49
CA GLU A 862 24.64 16.41 7.79
C GLU A 862 25.89 15.81 7.13
N MET A 863 26.46 14.72 7.66
CA MET A 863 27.68 14.13 7.08
C MET A 863 27.45 13.36 5.76
N ASN A 864 26.20 13.15 5.35
CA ASN A 864 25.84 12.47 4.09
C ASN A 864 25.40 13.42 2.97
N GLU A 865 25.35 14.74 3.20
CA GLU A 865 24.99 15.72 2.17
C GLU A 865 26.20 16.42 1.51
N LEU A 866 27.42 16.15 1.96
CA LEU A 866 28.66 16.79 1.46
C LEU A 866 29.19 16.23 0.13
N THR A 867 28.33 15.74 -0.77
CA THR A 867 28.72 15.36 -2.15
C THR A 867 27.94 16.06 -3.26
N ASN A 868 27.19 17.13 -2.98
CA ASN A 868 26.63 17.94 -4.06
C ASN A 868 26.42 19.40 -3.60
N GLU A 869 27.45 20.24 -3.77
CA GLU A 869 27.28 21.68 -3.77
C GLU A 869 27.83 22.28 -5.06
N GLY A 870 26.93 22.94 -5.78
CA GLY A 870 27.21 23.81 -6.90
C GLY A 870 26.08 24.84 -7.02
N ASN A 871 26.32 26.03 -6.45
CA ASN A 871 25.64 27.32 -6.65
C ASN A 871 24.19 27.49 -6.17
N ASN A 872 24.00 28.35 -5.15
CA ASN A 872 23.48 29.70 -5.39
C ASN A 872 23.52 30.57 -4.11
N GLU A 873 24.29 31.66 -4.18
CA GLU A 873 24.21 32.78 -3.25
C GLU A 873 23.06 33.74 -3.65
N GLY A 874 22.34 34.27 -2.66
CA GLY A 874 21.33 35.32 -2.87
C GLY A 874 20.58 35.73 -1.61
N LYS A 875 21.15 36.70 -0.87
CA LYS A 875 20.65 37.50 0.28
C LYS A 875 19.11 37.73 0.30
N SER A 876 18.40 37.86 1.43
CA SER A 876 18.53 38.98 2.40
C SER A 876 17.48 38.90 3.54
N ASN A 877 17.87 39.46 4.70
CA ASN A 877 17.13 39.66 5.96
C ASN A 877 15.80 40.45 5.85
N ALA A 878 14.86 40.21 6.77
CA ALA A 878 14.29 41.26 7.66
C ALA A 878 13.39 40.71 8.78
N ASN A 879 13.49 41.37 9.93
CA ASN A 879 12.85 41.16 11.23
C ASN A 879 11.38 41.59 11.32
N ASN A 880 10.76 41.09 12.41
CA ASN A 880 9.76 41.72 13.30
C ASN A 880 8.28 41.82 12.89
N GLY A 881 7.44 41.51 13.89
CA GLY A 881 6.22 42.28 14.13
C GLY A 881 5.00 41.44 14.48
N GLY A 882 4.84 41.11 15.77
CA GLY A 882 3.54 40.66 16.28
C GLY A 882 2.50 41.79 16.23
N ASN A 883 1.25 41.43 15.96
CA ASN A 883 0.09 42.19 16.43
C ASN A 883 -1.15 41.30 16.49
N LYS A 884 -1.58 40.97 17.71
CA LYS A 884 -2.94 40.55 18.03
C LYS A 884 -3.74 41.82 18.31
N ASN A 885 -4.96 41.91 17.81
CA ASN A 885 -6.05 42.62 18.47
C ASN A 885 -7.43 42.18 17.93
N PRO A 886 -8.52 42.45 18.68
CA PRO A 886 -9.52 41.44 19.03
C PRO A 886 -10.91 41.74 18.44
N SER A 887 -11.82 40.76 18.46
CA SER A 887 -13.25 40.98 18.19
C SER A 887 -14.14 40.46 19.33
N THR A 888 -14.58 41.43 20.13
CA THR A 888 -15.95 41.64 20.61
C THR A 888 -16.81 40.45 21.03
N THR A 889 -17.02 40.40 22.34
CA THR A 889 -18.11 39.74 23.07
C THR A 889 -19.50 40.26 22.68
N GLY A 890 -20.44 39.33 22.44
CA GLY A 890 -21.88 39.53 22.50
C GLY A 890 -22.54 38.32 23.21
N PRO A 891 -23.47 38.51 24.16
CA PRO A 891 -23.92 37.45 25.06
C PRO A 891 -25.08 36.66 24.46
N GLY A 892 -24.78 35.61 23.70
CA GLY A 892 -25.74 34.58 23.32
C GLY A 892 -25.85 33.51 24.40
N ARG A 893 -26.94 33.52 25.19
CA ARG A 893 -27.35 32.41 26.08
C ARG A 893 -27.71 31.17 25.23
N GLY A 894 -26.71 30.50 24.69
CA GLY A 894 -26.78 29.09 24.34
C GLY A 894 -26.14 28.32 25.48
N ARG A 895 -26.89 27.43 26.13
CA ARG A 895 -26.38 26.51 27.16
C ARG A 895 -25.36 25.58 26.48
N ARG A 896 -24.11 26.02 26.33
CA ARG A 896 -22.98 25.18 25.91
C ARG A 896 -22.97 24.00 26.88
N LYS A 897 -23.19 22.78 26.36
CA LYS A 897 -22.96 21.55 27.13
C LYS A 897 -21.54 21.65 27.69
N ARG A 898 -21.42 21.55 29.02
CA ARG A 898 -20.13 21.49 29.73
C ARG A 898 -19.34 20.32 29.12
N GLU A 899 -18.16 20.58 28.59
CA GLU A 899 -17.25 19.50 28.17
C GLU A 899 -16.85 18.73 29.43
N LEU A 900 -17.09 17.42 29.43
CA LEU A 900 -16.77 16.52 30.53
C LEU A 900 -15.25 16.39 30.67
N THR A 901 -14.74 16.47 31.89
CA THR A 901 -13.30 16.39 32.14
C THR A 901 -12.86 14.96 32.49
N MET A 902 -11.58 14.61 32.25
CA MET A 902 -11.02 13.31 32.64
C MET A 902 -11.29 12.93 34.11
N PRO A 903 -11.17 13.83 35.11
CA PRO A 903 -11.53 13.52 36.49
C PRO A 903 -12.99 13.08 36.65
N GLU A 904 -13.94 13.75 35.99
CA GLU A 904 -15.35 13.36 36.05
C GLU A 904 -15.57 11.96 35.44
N ALA A 905 -14.92 11.65 34.32
CA ALA A 905 -14.95 10.32 33.71
C ALA A 905 -14.37 9.23 34.64
N MET A 906 -13.29 9.54 35.35
CA MET A 906 -12.69 8.64 36.35
C MET A 906 -13.61 8.40 37.55
N THR A 907 -14.32 9.42 38.04
CA THR A 907 -15.31 9.23 39.12
C THR A 907 -16.49 8.36 38.68
N LEU A 908 -16.88 8.44 37.40
CA LEU A 908 -17.90 7.57 36.83
C LEU A 908 -17.42 6.12 36.76
N LEU A 909 -16.19 5.90 36.30
CA LEU A 909 -15.54 4.59 36.30
C LEU A 909 -15.55 3.97 37.70
N GLU A 910 -15.09 4.71 38.72
CA GLU A 910 -15.07 4.26 40.12
C GLU A 910 -16.46 3.81 40.59
N LYS A 911 -17.49 4.64 40.36
CA LYS A 911 -18.88 4.31 40.72
C LYS A 911 -19.44 3.12 39.93
N SER A 912 -18.90 2.82 38.76
CA SER A 912 -19.40 1.76 37.88
C SER A 912 -18.85 0.37 38.24
N LEU A 913 -17.75 0.27 38.99
CA LEU A 913 -17.13 -1.01 39.33
C LEU A 913 -18.03 -1.93 40.18
N ILE A 914 -18.95 -1.36 40.97
CA ILE A 914 -19.90 -2.12 41.82
C ILE A 914 -20.88 -2.98 41.00
N PHE A 915 -21.10 -2.61 39.73
CA PHE A 915 -22.03 -3.32 38.85
C PHE A 915 -21.45 -4.62 38.29
N ILE A 916 -20.13 -4.74 38.15
CA ILE A 916 -19.47 -5.94 37.58
C ILE A 916 -19.78 -7.21 38.39
N PRO A 917 -19.59 -7.25 39.73
CA PRO A 917 -19.96 -8.41 40.56
C PRO A 917 -21.45 -8.76 40.45
N THR A 918 -22.30 -7.74 40.38
CA THR A 918 -23.76 -7.90 40.29
C THR A 918 -24.16 -8.59 38.97
N ILE A 919 -23.58 -8.15 37.85
CA ILE A 919 -23.82 -8.78 36.54
C ILE A 919 -23.28 -10.22 36.54
N TYR A 920 -22.07 -10.43 37.09
CA TYR A 920 -21.45 -11.76 37.15
C TYR A 920 -22.33 -12.77 37.90
N GLN A 921 -22.87 -12.40 39.07
CA GLN A 921 -23.75 -13.28 39.85
C GLN A 921 -25.01 -13.67 39.08
N ASN A 922 -25.63 -12.71 38.39
CA ASN A 922 -26.89 -12.95 37.66
C ASN A 922 -26.70 -13.74 36.36
N VAL A 923 -25.56 -13.60 35.68
CA VAL A 923 -25.31 -14.21 34.36
C VAL A 923 -24.59 -15.56 34.47
N LYS A 924 -23.62 -15.72 35.40
CA LYS A 924 -22.82 -16.94 35.54
C LYS A 924 -23.66 -18.20 35.78
N ILE A 925 -24.77 -18.06 36.50
CA ILE A 925 -25.68 -19.18 36.81
C ILE A 925 -26.25 -19.80 35.51
N HIS A 926 -26.38 -19.01 34.46
CA HIS A 926 -27.00 -19.42 33.21
C HIS A 926 -26.01 -19.86 32.13
N ASP A 927 -24.80 -19.28 32.08
CA ASP A 927 -23.74 -19.70 31.15
C ASP A 927 -22.35 -19.53 31.78
N THR A 928 -21.66 -20.65 31.97
CA THR A 928 -20.31 -20.70 32.55
C THR A 928 -19.24 -20.13 31.61
N SER A 929 -19.51 -20.05 30.30
CA SER A 929 -18.56 -19.52 29.31
C SER A 929 -18.26 -18.03 29.45
N VAL A 930 -19.09 -17.29 30.20
CA VAL A 930 -18.88 -15.85 30.46
C VAL A 930 -17.77 -15.62 31.50
N GLU A 931 -17.46 -16.62 32.33
CA GLU A 931 -16.46 -16.52 33.41
C GLU A 931 -15.10 -16.07 32.91
N ALA A 932 -14.61 -16.65 31.81
CA ALA A 932 -13.34 -16.25 31.20
C ALA A 932 -13.35 -14.78 30.73
N SER A 933 -14.48 -14.28 30.24
CA SER A 933 -14.60 -12.89 29.76
C SER A 933 -14.59 -11.89 30.93
N PHE A 934 -15.20 -12.24 32.07
CA PHE A 934 -15.12 -11.45 33.29
C PHE A 934 -13.71 -11.45 33.89
N ASP A 935 -13.08 -12.63 33.98
CA ASP A 935 -11.73 -12.75 34.51
C ASP A 935 -10.72 -11.92 33.69
N ASP A 936 -10.86 -11.94 32.37
CA ASP A 936 -10.06 -11.14 31.45
C ASP A 936 -10.23 -9.63 31.65
N LEU A 937 -11.49 -9.17 31.80
CA LEU A 937 -11.77 -7.76 32.08
C LEU A 937 -11.20 -7.34 33.43
N CYS A 938 -11.43 -8.12 34.49
CA CYS A 938 -10.95 -7.81 35.83
C CYS A 938 -9.42 -7.77 35.91
N LYS A 939 -8.71 -8.68 35.22
CA LYS A 939 -7.24 -8.64 35.09
C LYS A 939 -6.77 -7.38 34.36
N ALA A 940 -7.44 -7.01 33.26
CA ALA A 940 -7.11 -5.79 32.51
C ALA A 940 -7.36 -4.52 33.35
N LEU A 941 -8.47 -4.47 34.08
CA LEU A 941 -8.81 -3.40 35.02
C LEU A 941 -7.77 -3.27 36.13
N TYR A 942 -7.37 -4.37 36.76
CA TYR A 942 -6.36 -4.33 37.82
C TYR A 942 -4.98 -3.90 37.31
N LYS A 943 -4.59 -4.35 36.11
CA LYS A 943 -3.34 -3.93 35.47
C LYS A 943 -3.33 -2.42 35.20
N ARG A 944 -4.48 -1.85 34.83
CA ARG A 944 -4.60 -0.45 34.39
C ARG A 944 -4.91 0.53 35.52
N PHE A 945 -5.82 0.16 36.42
CA PHE A 945 -6.35 0.99 37.50
C PHE A 945 -6.27 0.25 38.85
N PRO A 946 -5.07 -0.11 39.33
CA PRO A 946 -4.90 -0.91 40.55
C PRO A 946 -5.56 -0.25 41.76
N ASN A 947 -5.37 1.07 41.93
CA ASN A 947 -5.94 1.83 43.03
C ASN A 947 -7.48 1.76 43.06
N LEU A 948 -8.15 1.85 41.90
CA LEU A 948 -9.62 1.80 41.87
C LEU A 948 -10.14 0.40 42.21
N VAL A 949 -9.43 -0.65 41.77
CA VAL A 949 -9.81 -2.06 42.04
C VAL A 949 -9.55 -2.45 43.50
N ASP A 950 -8.51 -1.89 44.13
CA ASP A 950 -8.20 -2.12 45.54
C ASP A 950 -9.31 -1.60 46.48
N TYR A 951 -10.00 -0.53 46.11
CA TYR A 951 -11.14 0.02 46.86
C TYR A 951 -12.52 -0.41 46.33
N ALA A 952 -12.58 -1.20 45.25
CA ALA A 952 -13.83 -1.67 44.67
C ALA A 952 -14.61 -2.66 45.56
N GLN A 953 -15.94 -2.56 45.55
CA GLN A 953 -16.87 -3.39 46.33
C GLN A 953 -17.66 -4.37 45.45
N PRO A 954 -18.06 -5.56 45.96
CA PRO A 954 -17.71 -6.11 47.27
C PRO A 954 -16.29 -6.69 47.27
N ALA A 955 -15.56 -6.49 48.37
CA ALA A 955 -14.15 -6.88 48.46
C ALA A 955 -13.90 -8.38 48.20
N GLU A 956 -14.83 -9.25 48.60
CA GLU A 956 -14.75 -10.71 48.40
C GLU A 956 -14.57 -11.09 46.93
N PHE A 957 -15.31 -10.44 46.02
CA PHE A 957 -15.23 -10.69 44.59
C PHE A 957 -13.86 -10.27 44.02
N TRP A 958 -13.34 -9.12 44.44
CA TRP A 958 -12.10 -8.55 43.89
C TRP A 958 -10.81 -9.17 44.47
N ASN A 959 -10.89 -9.82 45.64
CA ASN A 959 -9.75 -10.42 46.32
C ASN A 959 -8.98 -11.46 45.47
N LYS A 960 -9.66 -12.16 44.55
CA LYS A 960 -9.01 -13.14 43.67
C LYS A 960 -8.04 -12.51 42.65
N TYR A 961 -8.23 -11.24 42.29
CA TYR A 961 -7.38 -10.52 41.33
C TYR A 961 -6.24 -9.73 41.99
N ARG A 962 -6.40 -9.34 43.26
CA ARG A 962 -5.39 -8.62 44.06
C ARG A 962 -4.11 -9.44 44.31
N LYS A 963 -4.22 -10.78 44.35
CA LYS A 963 -3.15 -11.71 44.76
C LYS A 963 -2.15 -12.12 43.67
N SER A 964 -2.28 -11.63 42.42
CA SER A 964 -1.42 -12.01 41.28
C SER A 964 0.05 -11.50 41.34
N LYS A 965 0.54 -11.04 42.50
CA LYS A 965 1.84 -10.32 42.64
C LYS A 965 3.01 -11.19 43.15
N VAL A 966 2.87 -12.51 43.30
CA VAL A 966 3.94 -13.37 43.87
C VAL A 966 4.57 -14.28 42.81
N ALA A 967 5.23 -13.71 41.80
CA ALA A 967 6.16 -14.45 40.93
C ALA A 967 7.08 -13.49 40.14
N THR A 968 7.83 -12.63 40.81
CA THR A 968 9.07 -12.06 40.24
C THR A 968 9.99 -11.67 41.38
N GLY A 969 11.00 -12.51 41.63
CA GLY A 969 11.98 -12.28 42.68
C GLY A 969 12.84 -11.06 42.40
N LYS A 970 12.83 -10.09 43.32
CA LYS A 970 13.97 -9.19 43.53
C LYS A 970 14.51 -9.44 44.93
N LYS A 971 15.75 -9.97 44.95
CA LYS A 971 16.59 -10.13 46.13
C LYS A 971 16.82 -8.76 46.77
N VAL A 972 16.57 -8.65 48.08
CA VAL A 972 17.18 -7.64 48.96
C VAL A 972 17.57 -8.34 50.28
N PRO A 973 18.77 -8.09 50.84
CA PRO A 973 19.37 -8.91 51.89
C PRO A 973 18.87 -8.57 53.32
N LYS A 974 19.08 -9.54 54.22
CA LYS A 974 18.66 -9.62 55.63
C LYS A 974 19.26 -8.54 56.55
N ARG A 975 18.47 -8.04 57.51
CA ARG A 975 18.58 -8.29 58.99
C ARG A 975 17.96 -7.15 59.82
N LYS A 976 17.03 -7.49 60.73
CA LYS A 976 17.21 -7.42 62.21
C LYS A 976 15.99 -7.99 62.93
N THR A 977 16.27 -8.94 63.83
CA THR A 977 15.47 -9.66 64.85
C THR A 977 14.77 -8.73 65.87
N PRO A 978 13.90 -9.16 66.84
CA PRO A 978 13.86 -10.49 67.49
C PRO A 978 12.51 -11.04 68.07
N LYS A 979 12.53 -12.34 68.45
CA LYS A 979 11.88 -13.00 69.63
C LYS A 979 10.32 -13.01 69.67
N LYS A 980 9.58 -14.06 70.08
CA LYS A 980 9.82 -15.14 71.07
C LYS A 980 8.66 -16.17 70.99
N LYS A 981 9.00 -17.47 71.06
CA LYS A 981 8.43 -18.59 71.88
C LYS A 981 6.90 -18.60 72.18
N LYS A 982 6.18 -19.71 71.97
CA LYS A 982 6.21 -20.97 72.77
C LYS A 982 5.38 -22.07 72.05
N ARG A 983 5.93 -23.28 71.84
CA ARG A 983 5.63 -24.58 72.54
C ARG A 983 4.18 -25.07 72.36
N ARG A 984 3.90 -26.30 71.91
CA ARG A 984 4.30 -27.64 72.41
C ARG A 984 4.19 -28.67 71.27
N VAL A 985 5.22 -29.49 71.00
CA VAL A 985 5.49 -30.87 71.49
C VAL A 985 4.61 -31.96 70.85
N ASN A 986 5.33 -32.83 70.14
CA ASN A 986 5.02 -34.12 69.50
C ASN A 986 4.27 -35.16 70.35
N LYS A 987 3.63 -36.09 69.64
CA LYS A 987 3.78 -37.56 69.72
C LYS A 987 3.40 -38.10 68.33
N ASP A 988 4.30 -38.66 67.52
CA ASP A 988 4.97 -39.97 67.59
C ASP A 988 4.01 -41.16 67.57
N SER A 989 4.07 -41.94 66.48
CA SER A 989 4.34 -43.39 66.39
C SER A 989 3.75 -43.92 65.06
N GLU A 990 4.59 -44.31 64.08
CA GLU A 990 5.04 -45.71 63.79
C GLU A 990 3.89 -46.54 63.17
N ASN A 991 4.03 -47.40 62.16
CA ASN A 991 5.15 -48.01 61.43
C ASN A 991 4.55 -48.74 60.21
N GLU A 992 5.40 -49.05 59.21
CA GLU A 992 5.41 -50.26 58.34
C GLU A 992 4.14 -50.53 57.48
N ASP A 993 4.18 -50.99 56.24
CA ASP A 993 5.20 -51.72 55.50
C ASP A 993 4.94 -51.60 53.98
N SER A 994 5.97 -51.91 53.22
CA SER A 994 6.05 -52.05 51.76
C SER A 994 5.24 -53.22 51.20
N ASN A 995 4.78 -53.10 49.95
CA ASN A 995 5.29 -53.93 48.84
C ASN A 995 4.71 -53.50 47.50
N GLU A 996 5.62 -53.48 46.53
CA GLU A 996 5.45 -53.37 45.08
C GLU A 996 4.78 -54.64 44.53
N GLU A 997 4.03 -54.52 43.43
CA GLU A 997 4.34 -55.21 42.17
C GLU A 997 3.32 -54.85 41.06
N ASP A 998 3.89 -54.81 39.86
CA ASP A 998 3.34 -55.10 38.52
C ASP A 998 2.66 -54.03 37.65
N ASN A 999 3.41 -53.78 36.56
CA ASN A 999 3.06 -53.16 35.29
C ASN A 999 2.42 -54.20 34.34
N ASP A 1000 2.11 -53.69 33.13
CA ASP A 1000 1.91 -54.39 31.85
C ASP A 1000 0.47 -54.90 31.66
N GLU A 1001 -0.15 -54.90 30.49
CA GLU A 1001 -0.07 -54.22 29.19
C GLU A 1001 -1.34 -54.74 28.43
N GLU A 1002 -1.55 -54.28 27.20
CA GLU A 1002 -2.41 -54.89 26.15
C GLU A 1002 -3.95 -54.71 26.20
N ASP A 1003 -4.42 -53.91 25.24
CA ASP A 1003 -5.21 -54.29 24.05
C ASP A 1003 -6.22 -55.46 24.16
N ASP A 1004 -7.41 -55.31 23.57
CA ASP A 1004 -7.66 -55.91 22.24
C ASP A 1004 -9.10 -55.70 21.70
N ASP A 1005 -9.17 -55.86 20.37
CA ASP A 1005 -10.22 -56.49 19.57
C ASP A 1005 -11.33 -55.67 18.86
N ASP A 1006 -11.68 -55.94 17.59
CA ASP A 1006 -11.00 -56.59 16.44
C ASP A 1006 -12.01 -56.57 15.25
N VAL A 1007 -11.58 -57.17 14.11
CA VAL A 1007 -12.37 -57.82 13.04
C VAL A 1007 -12.69 -56.92 11.82
N ASP A 1008 -12.28 -57.17 10.57
CA ASP A 1008 -11.56 -58.24 9.83
C ASP A 1008 -11.17 -57.59 8.48
N GLY A 1009 -10.19 -57.99 7.65
CA GLY A 1009 -9.32 -59.17 7.50
C GLY A 1009 -8.86 -59.16 6.02
N ALA A 1010 -7.55 -59.02 5.73
CA ALA A 1010 -6.61 -60.05 5.25
C ALA A 1010 -6.89 -60.61 3.83
N GLU A 1011 -5.95 -60.95 2.93
CA GLU A 1011 -4.49 -60.90 2.86
C GLU A 1011 -4.01 -61.24 1.43
N SER A 1012 -2.72 -60.92 1.21
CA SER A 1012 -1.76 -61.11 0.10
C SER A 1012 -1.76 -62.39 -0.79
N SER A 1013 -1.26 -62.27 -2.03
CA SER A 1013 -0.01 -62.92 -2.53
C SER A 1013 0.15 -62.89 -4.07
N LYS A 1014 1.27 -63.41 -4.56
CA LYS A 1014 2.08 -63.00 -5.74
C LYS A 1014 1.75 -63.69 -7.09
N SER A 1015 2.28 -63.05 -8.15
CA SER A 1015 2.90 -63.57 -9.40
C SER A 1015 2.07 -63.94 -10.66
N ASN A 1016 2.44 -63.23 -11.74
CA ASN A 1016 2.66 -63.60 -13.16
C ASN A 1016 1.54 -64.15 -14.08
N GLU A 1017 1.53 -63.52 -15.26
CA GLU A 1017 1.18 -63.98 -16.62
C GLU A 1017 -0.27 -63.87 -17.16
N SER A 1018 -0.29 -63.24 -18.35
CA SER A 1018 -1.22 -63.31 -19.49
C SER A 1018 -2.65 -62.76 -19.37
N ASP A 1019 -2.84 -61.69 -20.15
CA ASP A 1019 -3.92 -61.44 -21.11
C ASP A 1019 -5.39 -61.27 -20.69
N THR A 1020 -5.96 -60.28 -21.38
CA THR A 1020 -7.38 -59.93 -21.61
C THR A 1020 -8.12 -59.11 -20.55
N ASP A 1021 -8.36 -57.87 -20.99
CA ASP A 1021 -9.59 -57.09 -20.93
C ASP A 1021 -10.00 -56.35 -19.64
N ASP A 1022 -10.25 -55.06 -19.90
CA ASP A 1022 -11.11 -54.11 -19.23
C ASP A 1022 -10.62 -53.22 -18.06
N GLU A 1023 -10.60 -51.93 -18.41
CA GLU A 1023 -10.87 -50.72 -17.63
C GLU A 1023 -9.88 -50.24 -16.55
N VAL A 1024 -9.05 -49.26 -16.95
CA VAL A 1024 -8.42 -48.27 -16.08
C VAL A 1024 -9.10 -46.92 -16.25
N LEU A 1025 -9.71 -46.43 -15.17
CA LEU A 1025 -10.05 -45.02 -14.94
C LEU A 1025 -8.82 -44.28 -14.40
N LEU A 1026 -8.19 -43.44 -15.23
CA LEU A 1026 -7.46 -42.28 -14.74
C LEU A 1026 -7.72 -41.07 -15.65
N CYS A 1027 -8.27 -40.07 -14.98
CA CYS A 1027 -8.73 -38.80 -15.50
C CYS A 1027 -7.57 -38.02 -16.14
N LYS A 1028 -7.57 -37.93 -17.48
CA LYS A 1028 -6.80 -36.94 -18.25
C LYS A 1028 -7.71 -36.21 -19.23
N LYS A 1029 -7.71 -34.88 -19.08
CA LYS A 1029 -8.19 -33.91 -20.05
C LYS A 1029 -7.29 -33.93 -21.30
N SER A 1030 -7.88 -34.17 -22.47
CA SER A 1030 -7.48 -33.50 -23.73
C SER A 1030 -8.51 -33.72 -24.86
N ARG A 1031 -8.97 -32.60 -25.44
CA ARG A 1031 -9.37 -32.33 -26.84
C ARG A 1031 -9.76 -33.50 -27.77
N LEU A 1032 -10.94 -33.37 -28.39
CA LEU A 1032 -11.20 -33.60 -29.83
C LEU A 1032 -12.36 -32.67 -30.23
N GLN A 1033 -12.18 -31.71 -31.16
CA GLN A 1033 -12.40 -31.89 -32.60
C GLN A 1033 -13.71 -32.63 -32.90
N LYS A 1034 -14.74 -31.88 -33.33
CA LYS A 1034 -15.91 -32.40 -34.03
C LYS A 1034 -16.04 -31.74 -35.39
N THR A 1035 -16.01 -32.59 -36.39
CA THR A 1035 -16.47 -32.43 -37.77
C THR A 1035 -18.00 -32.27 -37.83
N THR A 1036 -18.42 -31.32 -38.67
CA THR A 1036 -19.58 -31.32 -39.58
C THR A 1036 -20.94 -31.91 -39.14
N ASP A 1037 -21.93 -31.01 -39.24
CA ASP A 1037 -23.31 -31.20 -39.71
C ASP A 1037 -24.26 -32.14 -38.94
N ALA A 1038 -25.04 -31.51 -38.05
CA ALA A 1038 -26.49 -31.70 -38.03
C ALA A 1038 -27.15 -30.42 -37.51
N ALA A 1039 -28.00 -29.83 -38.35
CA ALA A 1039 -28.75 -28.61 -38.08
C ALA A 1039 -29.56 -28.71 -36.77
N PHE A 1040 -29.16 -27.93 -35.77
CA PHE A 1040 -30.06 -27.51 -34.68
C PHE A 1040 -30.22 -26.00 -34.78
N THR A 1041 -31.39 -25.63 -35.26
CA THR A 1041 -31.95 -24.28 -35.35
C THR A 1041 -31.65 -23.45 -34.10
N HIS A 1042 -31.02 -22.30 -34.31
CA HIS A 1042 -31.00 -21.19 -33.36
C HIS A 1042 -32.42 -20.91 -32.87
N SER A 1043 -32.76 -21.35 -31.65
CA SER A 1043 -33.96 -20.86 -30.99
C SER A 1043 -33.69 -19.43 -30.51
N GLN A 1044 -33.86 -18.47 -31.43
CA GLN A 1044 -34.27 -17.13 -31.04
C GLN A 1044 -35.41 -17.29 -30.04
N LEU A 1045 -35.35 -16.57 -28.91
CA LEU A 1045 -36.53 -16.37 -28.08
C LEU A 1045 -37.66 -15.94 -29.02
N SER A 1046 -38.75 -16.72 -29.08
CA SER A 1046 -39.96 -16.29 -29.80
C SER A 1046 -40.58 -15.15 -28.98
N MET A 1047 -40.07 -13.95 -29.22
CA MET A 1047 -40.65 -12.68 -28.81
C MET A 1047 -41.94 -12.38 -29.60
N ASP A 1048 -42.32 -13.22 -30.58
CA ASP A 1048 -43.55 -13.11 -31.38
C ASP A 1048 -44.83 -13.11 -30.53
N TYR A 1049 -44.76 -13.62 -29.29
CA TYR A 1049 -45.90 -13.62 -28.37
C TYR A 1049 -46.06 -12.33 -27.55
N ILE A 1050 -45.08 -11.42 -27.51
CA ILE A 1050 -45.13 -10.24 -26.62
C ILE A 1050 -45.75 -9.02 -27.33
N PHE A 1051 -45.73 -8.98 -28.66
CA PHE A 1051 -46.12 -7.80 -29.44
C PHE A 1051 -46.95 -8.16 -30.68
N LYS A 1052 -48.20 -8.58 -30.48
CA LYS A 1052 -49.27 -8.31 -31.46
C LYS A 1052 -50.09 -7.13 -30.95
N PRO A 1053 -50.12 -5.98 -31.64
CA PRO A 1053 -50.88 -4.81 -31.19
C PRO A 1053 -52.41 -4.92 -31.41
N ASN A 1054 -52.91 -6.08 -31.85
CA ASN A 1054 -54.33 -6.33 -32.12
C ASN A 1054 -54.86 -7.59 -31.40
N LEU A 1055 -54.68 -7.66 -30.08
CA LEU A 1055 -55.46 -8.49 -29.16
C LEU A 1055 -55.65 -7.77 -27.82
#